data_AF-A0A976DT99-F1
#
_entry.id   AF-A0A976DT99-F1
#
_cell.length_a   1.000
_cell.length_b   1.000
_cell.length_c   1.000
_cell.angle_alpha   90.00
_cell.angle_beta   90.00
_cell.angle_gamma   90.00
#
_symmetry.space_group_name_H-M   'P 1'
#
loop_
_entity.id
_entity.type
_entity.pdbx_description
1 polymer ?
#
loop_
_entity_poly.entity_id
_entity_poly.type
_entity_poly.pdbx_seq_one_letter_code
_entity_poly.pdbx_strand_id
1 'polypeptide(L)'
;MPFCQQTWLSFIEMSFLYRHSIFALKMKKYYLILWCICSSVYCAGQSVNSIDTLPEQGFMLNQHWKWQVGDNPDWANPEFDDSGWQEIDPTQDVAMIPQLAQQKVGWFRTTIEFSPLVAQQLTTLLISQSVASEVYINGLLAKKIGVVSTNPKLVEATNVLHVSTIGLPYSVSYPFVQIAIRTAYQDHFFYNRVGFSQNYCLRALVIGTEAATQNRHGVRQQIYYGWFQVGVFFILTFLHLSFFLLYRRVRANLYFSVTTFFLGVAFLCIPLNFDYFEGLSEYFLIEFVQTVAFPVAYVFLILAIYEIYNQPRSALFWLLVGFAILMTTLLFTPYSLGSTWAELITELLMTAEVIRVTALALRKKQPGARLIMTGMLFSLLLFLVFYGDFLLQNAGFAPFIDNWIDTLAAYQIAILCVPLSISLYLAINFAKTNQQLIEQLQENNALNQKNLLQEQERQHFLTAQNELLEKQVKERTLALETSLADLKETQSQLVQREKLASLGELTAGIAHEIQNPLNFVNNFSELSVELIEELKSPLTPDGGILDGKKMDMDLFDDVVQNLGKINHHGKRASSIVKGMLEHSRTSTGVKELTDINMLADEYLRLSYHGLRAKDKTFNANFELIAAENLPPIKVVSQDIGRVLLNSINNAFYAVSNHAHVETGTHAETGHALSLPPQCQPTVTISTHHSENQIIIKIKDNGIGMNEATKAKIFQPFFTTKPTGQGTGLGLSLAYDIITKGHGGTIEVESEEGQGTTFIVKLPC
;
A
#
# COMPACT_ATOMS: atom_id res chain seq x y z
N MET A 1 61.47 -70.97 21.81
CA MET A 1 61.47 -72.07 22.81
C MET A 1 60.02 -72.39 23.15
N PRO A 2 59.65 -73.67 23.30
CA PRO A 2 60.23 -74.90 22.72
C PRO A 2 59.10 -75.78 22.11
N PHE A 3 59.21 -76.95 21.47
CA PHE A 3 59.97 -78.22 21.59
C PHE A 3 59.73 -78.94 20.21
N CYS A 4 60.66 -79.51 19.45
CA CYS A 4 61.63 -80.61 19.61
C CYS A 4 61.04 -82.04 19.72
N GLN A 5 61.62 -82.95 18.91
CA GLN A 5 61.51 -84.43 18.83
C GLN A 5 60.33 -84.99 18.00
N GLN A 6 60.53 -85.79 16.95
CA GLN A 6 61.38 -86.99 16.92
C GLN A 6 62.19 -87.19 15.62
N THR A 7 63.41 -87.65 15.88
CA THR A 7 64.50 -88.04 15.01
C THR A 7 64.56 -89.58 14.89
N TRP A 8 64.98 -90.04 13.71
CA TRP A 8 65.79 -91.26 13.45
C TRP A 8 65.10 -92.62 13.25
N LEU A 9 65.18 -93.09 12.00
CA LEU A 9 65.82 -94.38 11.71
C LEU A 9 66.67 -94.24 10.44
N SER A 10 67.93 -93.93 10.73
CA SER A 10 69.17 -94.12 10.00
C SER A 10 69.20 -95.29 9.00
N PHE A 11 69.74 -95.08 7.79
CA PHE A 11 71.19 -95.20 7.51
C PHE A 11 71.72 -96.65 7.51
N ILE A 12 71.14 -97.52 6.69
CA ILE A 12 71.72 -98.76 6.13
C ILE A 12 70.93 -98.93 4.81
N GLU A 13 71.42 -98.83 3.58
CA GLU A 13 72.57 -99.45 2.94
C GLU A 13 73.03 -98.53 1.79
N MET A 14 74.16 -97.86 1.97
CA MET A 14 74.94 -97.32 0.86
C MET A 14 76.21 -98.16 0.76
N SER A 15 76.16 -99.26 0.01
CA SER A 15 77.31 -99.88 -0.66
C SER A 15 76.93 -101.27 -1.16
N PHE A 16 76.54 -101.40 -2.42
CA PHE A 16 77.04 -102.47 -3.30
C PHE A 16 76.55 -102.18 -4.72
N LEU A 17 77.44 -102.41 -5.70
CA LEU A 17 77.19 -102.39 -7.15
C LEU A 17 77.27 -101.03 -7.87
N TYR A 18 78.40 -100.37 -7.67
CA TYR A 18 79.04 -99.55 -8.70
C TYR A 18 79.99 -100.44 -9.53
N ARG A 19 79.46 -101.16 -10.55
CA ARG A 19 80.24 -101.70 -11.69
C ARG A 19 79.29 -102.35 -12.68
N HIS A 20 79.42 -101.95 -13.96
CA HIS A 20 78.55 -102.26 -15.12
C HIS A 20 77.36 -101.29 -15.20
N SER A 21 77.45 -100.19 -15.94
CA SER A 21 77.23 -100.26 -17.39
C SER A 21 77.44 -98.87 -18.03
N ILE A 22 78.70 -98.52 -18.34
CA ILE A 22 79.08 -97.30 -19.06
C ILE A 22 78.66 -97.33 -20.56
N PHE A 23 78.01 -98.40 -21.01
CA PHE A 23 77.54 -98.55 -22.40
C PHE A 23 76.09 -98.09 -22.65
N ALA A 24 75.29 -97.82 -21.61
CA ALA A 24 73.87 -97.44 -21.77
C ALA A 24 73.60 -95.92 -21.92
N LEU A 25 74.63 -95.07 -21.73
CA LEU A 25 74.45 -93.61 -21.70
C LEU A 25 74.50 -92.89 -23.06
N LYS A 26 74.88 -93.58 -24.16
CA LYS A 26 74.98 -92.94 -25.49
C LYS A 26 73.70 -93.00 -26.34
N MET A 27 72.72 -93.86 -26.00
CA MET A 27 71.46 -93.98 -26.76
C MET A 27 70.28 -93.19 -26.17
N LYS A 28 70.35 -92.72 -24.91
CA LYS A 28 69.28 -91.92 -24.29
C LYS A 28 69.20 -90.47 -24.78
N LYS A 29 70.31 -89.87 -25.24
CA LYS A 29 70.32 -88.46 -25.68
C LYS A 29 69.48 -88.21 -26.94
N TYR A 30 69.47 -89.14 -27.90
CA TYR A 30 68.72 -88.97 -29.14
C TYR A 30 67.22 -89.17 -28.97
N TYR A 31 66.79 -90.11 -28.11
CA TYR A 31 65.39 -90.27 -27.75
C TYR A 31 64.86 -89.12 -26.89
N LEU A 32 65.68 -88.54 -26.00
CA LEU A 32 65.28 -87.36 -25.24
C LEU A 32 65.10 -86.14 -26.14
N ILE A 33 65.96 -85.97 -27.15
CA ILE A 33 65.86 -84.87 -28.13
C ILE A 33 64.67 -85.08 -29.07
N LEU A 34 64.41 -86.31 -29.55
CA LEU A 34 63.19 -86.60 -30.33
C LEU A 34 61.92 -86.47 -29.49
N TRP A 35 61.96 -86.81 -28.20
CA TRP A 35 60.83 -86.59 -27.29
C TRP A 35 60.62 -85.11 -26.97
N CYS A 36 61.69 -84.31 -26.81
CA CYS A 36 61.63 -82.86 -26.65
C CYS A 36 61.17 -82.13 -27.93
N ILE A 37 61.51 -82.65 -29.12
CA ILE A 37 61.06 -82.08 -30.41
C ILE A 37 59.61 -82.50 -30.72
N CYS A 38 59.22 -83.74 -30.40
CA CYS A 38 57.82 -84.16 -30.54
C CYS A 38 56.90 -83.49 -29.49
N SER A 39 57.40 -83.20 -28.28
CA SER A 39 56.66 -82.42 -27.28
C SER A 39 56.65 -80.91 -27.56
N SER A 40 57.66 -80.35 -28.26
CA SER A 40 57.59 -78.95 -28.71
C SER A 40 56.68 -78.74 -29.93
N VAL A 41 56.44 -79.78 -30.75
CA VAL A 41 55.50 -79.72 -31.89
C VAL A 41 54.06 -80.05 -31.48
N TYR A 42 53.84 -80.82 -30.41
CA TYR A 42 52.50 -81.00 -29.81
C TYR A 42 52.10 -79.88 -28.84
N CYS A 43 53.02 -78.97 -28.53
CA CYS A 43 52.80 -77.79 -27.70
C CYS A 43 52.78 -76.50 -28.54
N ALA A 44 52.22 -76.56 -29.76
CA ALA A 44 51.46 -75.43 -30.27
C ALA A 44 50.11 -75.41 -29.53
N GLY A 45 50.18 -75.26 -28.21
CA GLY A 45 49.03 -75.28 -27.33
C GLY A 45 48.15 -74.09 -27.67
N GLN A 46 46.84 -74.33 -27.79
CA GLN A 46 45.88 -73.23 -27.68
C GLN A 46 46.27 -72.40 -26.44
N SER A 47 46.37 -71.10 -26.59
CA SER A 47 46.54 -70.18 -25.47
C SER A 47 45.27 -70.25 -24.61
N VAL A 48 45.30 -71.05 -23.54
CA VAL A 48 44.16 -71.29 -22.65
C VAL A 48 44.37 -70.55 -21.34
N ASN A 49 43.31 -69.93 -20.82
CA ASN A 49 43.31 -69.36 -19.47
C ASN A 49 43.19 -70.51 -18.44
N SER A 50 44.31 -70.92 -17.83
CA SER A 50 44.29 -71.92 -16.74
C SER A 50 43.94 -71.27 -15.41
N ILE A 51 42.87 -71.73 -14.76
CA ILE A 51 42.44 -71.29 -13.44
C ILE A 51 42.78 -72.38 -12.42
N ASP A 52 43.92 -72.22 -11.76
CA ASP A 52 44.42 -73.17 -10.76
C ASP A 52 43.73 -73.02 -9.41
N THR A 53 43.48 -71.77 -9.01
CA THR A 53 42.76 -71.38 -7.79
C THR A 53 41.81 -70.22 -8.10
N LEU A 54 40.68 -70.16 -7.39
CA LEU A 54 39.69 -69.10 -7.57
C LEU A 54 39.78 -68.09 -6.41
N PRO A 55 40.21 -66.83 -6.67
CA PRO A 55 40.22 -65.79 -5.65
C PRO A 55 38.80 -65.42 -5.20
N GLU A 56 38.62 -64.96 -3.96
CA GLU A 56 37.32 -64.46 -3.48
C GLU A 56 36.78 -63.29 -4.32
N GLN A 57 37.67 -62.42 -4.81
CA GLN A 57 37.33 -61.29 -5.68
C GLN A 57 37.04 -61.70 -7.14
N GLY A 58 37.23 -62.98 -7.48
CA GLY A 58 37.13 -63.53 -8.82
C GLY A 58 38.42 -63.44 -9.63
N PHE A 59 38.45 -64.18 -10.74
CA PHE A 59 39.53 -64.24 -11.73
C PHE A 59 39.11 -63.50 -13.00
N MET A 60 39.81 -62.41 -13.34
CA MET A 60 39.50 -61.58 -14.50
C MET A 60 40.08 -62.20 -15.78
N LEU A 61 39.24 -62.36 -16.81
CA LEU A 61 39.66 -62.85 -18.12
C LEU A 61 40.10 -61.66 -18.98
N ASN A 62 41.35 -61.24 -18.84
CA ASN A 62 41.95 -60.13 -19.60
C ASN A 62 43.06 -60.58 -20.59
N GLN A 63 43.39 -61.88 -20.62
CA GLN A 63 44.42 -62.45 -21.50
C GLN A 63 43.82 -63.55 -22.38
N HIS A 64 44.51 -63.87 -23.46
CA HIS A 64 44.19 -65.00 -24.36
C HIS A 64 42.81 -64.93 -25.02
N TRP A 65 42.25 -63.73 -25.10
CA TRP A 65 41.09 -63.45 -25.92
C TRP A 65 41.51 -63.28 -27.37
N LYS A 66 40.87 -64.05 -28.24
CA LYS A 66 41.02 -63.97 -29.68
C LYS A 66 39.84 -63.21 -30.27
N TRP A 67 40.10 -62.46 -31.33
CA TRP A 67 39.11 -61.62 -31.98
C TRP A 67 39.17 -61.75 -33.50
N GLN A 68 37.97 -61.79 -34.09
CA GLN A 68 37.77 -61.90 -35.53
C GLN A 68 36.61 -61.01 -35.98
N VAL A 69 36.82 -60.27 -37.07
CA VAL A 69 35.78 -59.48 -37.74
C VAL A 69 34.88 -60.38 -38.55
N GLY A 70 33.57 -60.12 -38.47
CA GLY A 70 32.56 -60.73 -39.32
C GLY A 70 31.42 -61.31 -38.52
N ASP A 71 30.49 -61.93 -39.23
CA ASP A 71 29.27 -62.47 -38.64
C ASP A 71 29.03 -63.91 -39.14
N ASN A 72 29.80 -64.85 -38.62
CA ASN A 72 29.64 -66.28 -38.91
C ASN A 72 29.28 -67.05 -37.62
N PRO A 73 28.04 -67.56 -37.50
CA PRO A 73 27.60 -68.36 -36.35
C PRO A 73 28.45 -69.62 -36.08
N ASP A 74 29.10 -70.20 -37.10
CA ASP A 74 29.94 -71.40 -36.94
C ASP A 74 31.15 -71.14 -36.02
N TRP A 75 31.54 -69.88 -35.82
CA TRP A 75 32.61 -69.50 -34.91
C TRP A 75 32.28 -69.72 -33.42
N ALA A 76 31.01 -69.97 -33.09
CA ALA A 76 30.62 -70.44 -31.77
C ALA A 76 31.02 -71.89 -31.50
N ASN A 77 31.31 -72.69 -32.52
CA ASN A 77 31.57 -74.13 -32.37
C ASN A 77 32.86 -74.40 -31.56
N PRO A 78 32.81 -75.21 -30.49
CA PRO A 78 33.97 -75.66 -29.71
C PRO A 78 35.17 -76.11 -30.53
N GLU A 79 34.90 -76.85 -31.61
CA GLU A 79 35.94 -77.51 -32.42
C GLU A 79 36.52 -76.62 -33.53
N PHE A 80 35.99 -75.41 -33.72
CA PHE A 80 36.48 -74.51 -34.77
C PHE A 80 37.94 -74.09 -34.53
N ASP A 81 38.75 -74.04 -35.58
CA ASP A 81 40.16 -73.62 -35.49
C ASP A 81 40.27 -72.09 -35.51
N ASP A 82 40.54 -71.50 -34.34
CA ASP A 82 40.73 -70.07 -34.13
C ASP A 82 42.22 -69.67 -34.05
N SER A 83 43.15 -70.53 -34.47
CA SER A 83 44.59 -70.24 -34.41
C SER A 83 45.03 -69.01 -35.21
N GLY A 84 44.29 -68.68 -36.28
CA GLY A 84 44.55 -67.50 -37.14
C GLY A 84 43.93 -66.19 -36.64
N TRP A 85 43.20 -66.19 -35.52
CA TRP A 85 42.54 -65.00 -34.99
C TRP A 85 43.52 -64.08 -34.27
N GLN A 86 43.23 -62.78 -34.25
CA GLN A 86 44.08 -61.81 -33.59
C GLN A 86 43.86 -61.84 -32.06
N GLU A 87 44.92 -61.90 -31.27
CA GLU A 87 44.81 -61.74 -29.81
C GLU A 87 44.55 -60.27 -29.43
N ILE A 88 43.60 -60.03 -28.52
CA ILE A 88 43.20 -58.71 -28.07
C ILE A 88 42.79 -58.74 -26.60
N ASP A 89 42.95 -57.64 -25.88
CA ASP A 89 42.40 -57.49 -24.52
C ASP A 89 41.04 -56.76 -24.59
N PRO A 90 39.91 -57.47 -24.36
CA PRO A 90 38.59 -56.87 -24.43
C PRO A 90 38.25 -55.99 -23.22
N THR A 91 39.08 -55.99 -22.18
CA THR A 91 38.89 -55.16 -20.98
C THR A 91 39.38 -53.72 -21.17
N GLN A 92 39.88 -53.39 -22.36
CA GLN A 92 40.16 -52.00 -22.74
C GLN A 92 38.87 -51.23 -23.00
N ASP A 93 38.96 -49.90 -22.92
CA ASP A 93 37.85 -49.01 -23.30
C ASP A 93 37.50 -49.26 -24.78
N VAL A 94 36.21 -49.35 -25.11
CA VAL A 94 35.75 -49.60 -26.50
C VAL A 94 36.36 -48.59 -27.46
N ALA A 95 36.51 -47.32 -27.06
CA ALA A 95 37.10 -46.28 -27.91
C ALA A 95 38.59 -46.51 -28.19
N MET A 96 39.28 -47.29 -27.36
CA MET A 96 40.69 -47.66 -27.50
C MET A 96 40.90 -48.92 -28.33
N ILE A 97 39.83 -49.55 -28.84
CA ILE A 97 39.89 -50.70 -29.75
C ILE A 97 39.46 -50.25 -31.15
N PRO A 98 40.39 -49.75 -31.99
CA PRO A 98 40.06 -49.15 -33.29
C PRO A 98 39.34 -50.13 -34.23
N GLN A 99 39.61 -51.43 -34.07
CA GLN A 99 39.10 -52.43 -34.99
C GLN A 99 37.60 -52.73 -34.78
N LEU A 100 37.06 -52.48 -33.58
CA LEU A 100 35.63 -52.59 -33.28
C LEU A 100 34.86 -51.34 -33.71
N ALA A 101 35.47 -50.16 -33.59
CA ALA A 101 34.85 -48.90 -34.04
C ALA A 101 34.71 -48.83 -35.57
N GLN A 102 35.53 -49.56 -36.32
CA GLN A 102 35.50 -49.57 -37.79
C GLN A 102 34.56 -50.64 -38.38
N GLN A 103 34.21 -51.69 -37.63
CA GLN A 103 33.52 -52.88 -38.12
C GLN A 103 32.33 -53.21 -37.19
N LYS A 104 31.13 -53.29 -37.76
CA LYS A 104 29.86 -53.25 -37.01
C LYS A 104 29.55 -54.50 -36.17
N VAL A 105 30.09 -55.66 -36.54
CA VAL A 105 29.92 -56.94 -35.83
C VAL A 105 31.25 -57.69 -35.79
N GLY A 106 31.56 -58.31 -34.66
CA GLY A 106 32.75 -59.14 -34.48
C GLY A 106 32.54 -60.25 -33.46
N TRP A 107 33.55 -61.10 -33.31
CA TRP A 107 33.53 -62.23 -32.37
C TRP A 107 34.76 -62.21 -31.49
N PHE A 108 34.53 -62.44 -30.20
CA PHE A 108 35.56 -62.75 -29.22
C PHE A 108 35.50 -64.22 -28.86
N ARG A 109 36.66 -64.85 -28.63
CA ARG A 109 36.75 -66.26 -28.27
C ARG A 109 37.88 -66.48 -27.29
N THR A 110 37.62 -67.27 -26.26
CA THR A 110 38.62 -67.73 -25.30
C THR A 110 38.26 -69.13 -24.82
N THR A 111 39.27 -69.90 -24.45
CA THR A 111 39.10 -71.17 -23.75
C THR A 111 39.64 -71.01 -22.33
N ILE A 112 38.92 -71.58 -21.36
CA ILE A 112 39.31 -71.63 -19.95
C ILE A 112 39.52 -73.10 -19.59
N GLU A 113 40.59 -73.40 -18.87
CA GLU A 113 40.85 -74.69 -18.25
C GLU A 113 40.73 -74.56 -16.74
N PHE A 114 39.88 -75.37 -16.13
CA PHE A 114 39.70 -75.41 -14.68
C PHE A 114 40.54 -76.53 -14.08
N SER A 115 41.34 -76.22 -13.06
CA SER A 115 42.03 -77.26 -12.31
C SER A 115 41.03 -78.19 -11.60
N PRO A 116 41.40 -79.46 -11.31
CA PRO A 116 40.52 -80.39 -10.60
C PRO A 116 40.03 -79.87 -9.23
N LEU A 117 40.76 -78.94 -8.61
CA LEU A 117 40.41 -78.32 -7.33
C LEU A 117 39.26 -77.31 -7.50
N VAL A 118 39.30 -76.49 -8.55
CA VAL A 118 38.23 -75.53 -8.89
C VAL A 118 37.05 -76.23 -9.57
N ALA A 119 37.31 -77.34 -10.28
CA ALA A 119 36.32 -78.16 -10.97
C ALA A 119 35.20 -78.71 -10.06
N GLN A 120 35.38 -78.68 -8.73
CA GLN A 120 34.41 -79.12 -7.72
C GLN A 120 33.53 -77.99 -7.17
N GLN A 121 33.85 -76.72 -7.47
CA GLN A 121 33.10 -75.56 -7.01
C GLN A 121 32.09 -75.12 -8.08
N LEU A 122 30.99 -74.49 -7.68
CA LEU A 122 30.10 -73.80 -8.61
C LEU A 122 30.67 -72.42 -8.92
N THR A 123 30.94 -72.15 -10.21
CA THR A 123 31.37 -70.83 -10.65
C THR A 123 30.40 -70.18 -11.62
N THR A 124 30.43 -68.86 -11.60
CA THR A 124 29.61 -67.96 -12.40
C THR A 124 30.53 -67.03 -13.17
N LEU A 125 30.23 -66.86 -14.45
CA LEU A 125 30.79 -65.83 -15.30
C LEU A 125 29.96 -64.55 -15.15
N LEU A 126 30.59 -63.48 -14.69
CA LEU A 126 30.03 -62.13 -14.68
C LEU A 126 30.52 -61.38 -15.91
N ILE A 127 29.57 -60.85 -16.69
CA ILE A 127 29.85 -60.04 -17.87
C ILE A 127 29.31 -58.63 -17.66
N SER A 128 30.18 -57.64 -17.85
CA SER A 128 29.88 -56.20 -17.93
C SER A 128 30.45 -55.68 -19.25
N GLN A 129 29.68 -54.90 -20.00
CA GLN A 129 30.02 -54.47 -21.36
C GLN A 129 29.25 -53.21 -21.77
N SER A 130 29.82 -52.41 -22.68
CA SER A 130 29.14 -51.29 -23.35
C SER A 130 28.64 -51.63 -24.75
N VAL A 131 28.75 -52.88 -25.20
CA VAL A 131 28.32 -53.34 -26.53
C VAL A 131 27.08 -54.22 -26.43
N ALA A 132 26.42 -54.51 -27.55
CA ALA A 132 25.44 -55.59 -27.61
C ALA A 132 26.18 -56.92 -27.77
N SER A 133 25.75 -57.98 -27.09
CA SER A 133 26.39 -59.29 -27.24
C SER A 133 25.44 -60.49 -27.18
N GLU A 134 25.84 -61.56 -27.87
CA GLU A 134 25.30 -62.90 -27.72
C GLU A 134 26.42 -63.81 -27.22
N VAL A 135 26.23 -64.40 -26.04
CA VAL A 135 27.24 -65.18 -25.34
C VAL A 135 26.96 -66.66 -25.54
N TYR A 136 27.93 -67.37 -26.11
CA TYR A 136 27.90 -68.79 -26.36
C TYR A 136 28.87 -69.50 -25.43
N ILE A 137 28.40 -70.56 -24.77
CA ILE A 137 29.20 -71.42 -23.90
C ILE A 137 29.19 -72.80 -24.51
N ASN A 138 30.37 -73.31 -24.85
CA ASN A 138 30.54 -74.59 -25.55
C ASN A 138 29.63 -74.72 -26.81
N GLY A 139 29.50 -73.64 -27.59
CA GLY A 139 28.67 -73.58 -28.79
C GLY A 139 27.17 -73.37 -28.59
N LEU A 140 26.68 -73.45 -27.35
CA LEU A 140 25.28 -73.18 -27.03
C LEU A 140 25.08 -71.72 -26.64
N LEU A 141 24.06 -71.06 -27.20
CA LEU A 141 23.69 -69.71 -26.81
C LEU A 141 23.22 -69.70 -25.35
N ALA A 142 24.03 -69.12 -24.46
CA ALA A 142 23.76 -69.05 -23.04
C ALA A 142 22.97 -67.80 -22.65
N LYS A 143 23.29 -66.65 -23.25
CA LYS A 143 22.61 -65.37 -22.93
C LYS A 143 22.68 -64.37 -24.08
N LYS A 144 21.61 -63.58 -24.24
CA LYS A 144 21.59 -62.37 -25.07
C LYS A 144 21.62 -61.14 -24.15
N ILE A 145 22.48 -60.17 -24.48
CA ILE A 145 22.68 -58.94 -23.71
C ILE A 145 22.56 -57.78 -24.69
N GLY A 146 21.39 -57.13 -24.69
CA GLY A 146 21.02 -56.17 -25.73
C GLY A 146 20.59 -56.83 -27.04
N VAL A 147 20.61 -56.07 -28.13
CA VAL A 147 20.21 -56.50 -29.48
C VAL A 147 21.41 -56.46 -30.42
N VAL A 148 21.89 -57.63 -30.84
CA VAL A 148 22.96 -57.77 -31.85
C VAL A 148 22.35 -57.81 -33.25
N SER A 149 22.79 -56.93 -34.14
CA SER A 149 22.30 -56.85 -35.52
C SER A 149 23.40 -56.41 -36.47
N THR A 150 23.36 -56.90 -37.72
CA THR A 150 24.21 -56.41 -38.82
C THR A 150 23.76 -55.04 -39.33
N ASN A 151 22.51 -54.64 -39.04
CA ASN A 151 22.02 -53.28 -39.26
C ASN A 151 22.30 -52.44 -37.99
N PRO A 152 23.23 -51.46 -38.04
CA PRO A 152 23.63 -50.69 -36.85
C PRO A 152 22.51 -49.89 -36.20
N LYS A 153 21.49 -49.51 -36.99
CA LYS A 153 20.34 -48.77 -36.46
C LYS A 153 19.46 -49.61 -35.55
N LEU A 154 19.61 -50.94 -35.60
CA LEU A 154 18.88 -51.90 -34.78
C LEU A 154 19.74 -52.46 -33.64
N VAL A 155 21.00 -52.02 -33.52
CA VAL A 155 21.86 -52.46 -32.44
C VAL A 155 21.49 -51.69 -31.18
N GLU A 156 21.20 -52.42 -30.11
CA GLU A 156 20.92 -51.85 -28.79
C GLU A 156 21.93 -52.44 -27.80
N ALA A 157 22.92 -51.64 -27.41
CA ALA A 157 23.91 -52.01 -26.42
C ALA A 157 23.38 -51.76 -25.01
N THR A 158 23.97 -52.48 -24.05
CA THR A 158 23.60 -52.36 -22.65
C THR A 158 24.56 -51.46 -21.87
N ASN A 159 24.06 -50.91 -20.77
CA ASN A 159 24.83 -50.20 -19.76
C ASN A 159 25.84 -51.14 -19.07
N VAL A 160 27.06 -50.65 -18.84
CA VAL A 160 28.15 -51.35 -18.11
C VAL A 160 27.80 -51.71 -16.67
N LEU A 161 26.92 -50.93 -16.03
CA LEU A 161 26.45 -51.19 -14.67
C LEU A 161 25.54 -52.43 -14.59
N HIS A 162 24.98 -52.87 -15.72
CA HIS A 162 24.16 -54.06 -15.79
C HIS A 162 25.03 -55.31 -15.94
N VAL A 163 25.35 -55.94 -14.81
CA VAL A 163 26.18 -57.16 -14.77
C VAL A 163 25.33 -58.41 -15.04
N SER A 164 25.66 -59.10 -16.12
CA SER A 164 25.03 -60.38 -16.48
C SER A 164 25.76 -61.57 -15.88
N THR A 165 25.02 -62.44 -15.20
CA THR A 165 25.53 -63.71 -14.64
C THR A 165 25.23 -64.89 -15.56
N ILE A 166 26.21 -65.76 -15.82
CA ILE A 166 26.07 -67.00 -16.58
C ILE A 166 26.76 -68.14 -15.81
N GLY A 167 26.08 -69.25 -15.56
CA GLY A 167 26.71 -70.42 -14.94
C GLY A 167 27.63 -71.14 -15.93
N LEU A 168 28.81 -71.56 -15.47
CA LEU A 168 29.78 -72.26 -16.33
C LEU A 168 29.63 -73.78 -16.19
N PRO A 169 29.37 -74.53 -17.29
CA PRO A 169 29.20 -75.97 -17.26
C PRO A 169 30.54 -76.68 -17.47
N TYR A 170 31.24 -77.01 -16.38
CA TYR A 170 32.43 -77.88 -16.39
C TYR A 170 32.29 -79.00 -15.37
N SER A 171 33.16 -80.00 -15.51
CA SER A 171 33.28 -81.09 -14.55
C SER A 171 34.72 -81.60 -14.52
N VAL A 172 35.06 -82.46 -13.57
CA VAL A 172 36.38 -83.12 -13.52
C VAL A 172 36.68 -83.89 -14.81
N SER A 173 35.66 -84.42 -15.50
CA SER A 173 35.82 -85.14 -16.77
C SER A 173 35.93 -84.23 -17.99
N TYR A 174 35.51 -82.96 -17.89
CA TYR A 174 35.55 -81.95 -18.94
C TYR A 174 35.95 -80.61 -18.32
N PRO A 175 37.26 -80.38 -18.08
CA PRO A 175 37.75 -79.19 -17.38
C PRO A 175 37.80 -77.95 -18.27
N PHE A 176 37.58 -78.10 -19.58
CA PHE A 176 37.62 -77.01 -20.54
C PHE A 176 36.25 -76.39 -20.75
N VAL A 177 36.18 -75.06 -20.75
CA VAL A 177 35.01 -74.30 -21.16
C VAL A 177 35.43 -73.33 -22.25
N GLN A 178 34.80 -73.45 -23.41
CA GLN A 178 34.93 -72.45 -24.47
C GLN A 178 33.87 -71.38 -24.30
N ILE A 179 34.30 -70.13 -24.40
CA ILE A 179 33.45 -68.96 -24.46
C ILE A 179 33.64 -68.29 -25.81
N ALA A 180 32.56 -68.13 -26.56
CA ALA A 180 32.51 -67.34 -27.78
C ALA A 180 31.45 -66.24 -27.63
N ILE A 181 31.78 -65.01 -27.97
CA ILE A 181 30.91 -63.84 -27.78
C ILE A 181 30.83 -63.08 -29.08
N ARG A 182 29.65 -63.11 -29.69
CA ARG A 182 29.32 -62.28 -30.84
C ARG A 182 28.94 -60.89 -30.34
N THR A 183 29.60 -59.84 -30.81
CA THR A 183 29.37 -58.46 -30.36
C THR A 183 28.98 -57.54 -31.51
N ALA A 184 28.15 -56.55 -31.21
CA ALA A 184 27.83 -55.46 -32.13
C ALA A 184 27.96 -54.10 -31.44
N TYR A 185 28.54 -53.15 -32.16
CA TYR A 185 28.74 -51.78 -31.69
C TYR A 185 27.53 -50.91 -32.01
N GLN A 186 27.07 -50.11 -31.05
CA GLN A 186 25.96 -49.19 -31.27
C GLN A 186 26.48 -47.85 -31.81
N ASP A 187 26.14 -47.55 -33.06
CA ASP A 187 26.51 -46.29 -33.71
C ASP A 187 25.90 -45.08 -32.94
N HIS A 188 26.46 -43.88 -33.14
CA HIS A 188 26.00 -42.56 -32.65
C HIS A 188 26.40 -42.17 -31.21
N PHE A 189 27.09 -43.02 -30.46
CA PHE A 189 27.60 -42.68 -29.13
C PHE A 189 29.10 -42.39 -29.13
N PHE A 190 29.51 -41.41 -28.33
CA PHE A 190 30.92 -41.16 -28.03
C PHE A 190 31.26 -41.86 -26.72
N TYR A 191 31.65 -43.13 -26.81
CA TYR A 191 31.94 -44.01 -25.68
C TYR A 191 33.01 -43.47 -24.71
N ASN A 192 33.84 -42.52 -25.14
CA ASN A 192 34.83 -41.91 -24.26
C ASN A 192 34.38 -40.61 -23.60
N ARG A 193 33.23 -39.99 -23.94
CA ARG A 193 32.96 -38.58 -23.61
C ARG A 193 31.96 -38.32 -22.47
N VAL A 194 31.31 -39.33 -21.90
CA VAL A 194 30.26 -39.13 -20.89
C VAL A 194 30.28 -40.27 -19.86
N GLY A 195 30.24 -39.93 -18.57
CA GLY A 195 30.06 -40.88 -17.46
C GLY A 195 31.29 -41.09 -16.55
N PHE A 196 31.08 -41.86 -15.46
CA PHE A 196 32.06 -42.12 -14.39
C PHE A 196 32.78 -43.47 -14.48
N SER A 197 32.39 -44.31 -15.42
CA SER A 197 32.94 -45.66 -15.55
C SER A 197 33.62 -45.86 -16.90
N GLN A 198 34.68 -46.66 -16.90
CA GLN A 198 35.32 -47.08 -18.14
C GLN A 198 34.31 -47.87 -18.96
N ASN A 199 34.13 -47.48 -20.22
CA ASN A 199 33.23 -48.16 -21.13
C ASN A 199 33.93 -49.39 -21.72
N TYR A 200 34.02 -50.45 -20.91
CA TYR A 200 34.64 -51.71 -21.29
C TYR A 200 33.95 -52.30 -22.52
N CYS A 201 34.74 -52.78 -23.50
CA CYS A 201 34.13 -53.58 -24.57
C CYS A 201 33.52 -54.84 -23.98
N LEU A 202 34.30 -55.59 -23.21
CA LEU A 202 33.81 -56.74 -22.50
C LEU A 202 34.72 -57.00 -21.29
N ARG A 203 34.14 -56.94 -20.11
CA ARG A 203 34.75 -57.34 -18.85
C ARG A 203 34.12 -58.64 -18.40
N ALA A 204 34.87 -59.73 -18.49
CA ALA A 204 34.46 -61.06 -18.09
C ALA A 204 35.23 -61.52 -16.84
N LEU A 205 34.50 -61.80 -15.75
CA LEU A 205 35.05 -62.18 -14.45
C LEU A 205 34.48 -63.54 -14.03
N VAL A 206 35.35 -64.52 -13.79
CA VAL A 206 34.95 -65.83 -13.24
C VAL A 206 35.01 -65.75 -11.73
N ILE A 207 33.91 -66.06 -11.04
CA ILE A 207 33.81 -65.95 -9.58
C ILE A 207 32.98 -67.10 -9.02
N GLY A 208 33.19 -67.44 -7.74
CA GLY A 208 32.36 -68.42 -7.06
C GLY A 208 30.90 -67.96 -7.00
N THR A 209 29.95 -68.87 -7.21
CA THR A 209 28.52 -68.52 -7.26
C THR A 209 28.02 -67.88 -5.95
N GLU A 210 28.57 -68.28 -4.80
CA GLU A 210 28.25 -67.67 -3.50
C GLU A 210 28.74 -66.22 -3.43
N ALA A 211 30.01 -65.97 -3.77
CA ALA A 211 30.58 -64.62 -3.80
C ALA A 211 29.88 -63.71 -4.83
N ALA A 212 29.48 -64.25 -6.00
CA ALA A 212 28.66 -63.53 -6.97
C ALA A 212 27.30 -63.10 -6.39
N THR A 213 26.67 -63.99 -5.60
CA THR A 213 25.39 -63.72 -4.94
C THR A 213 25.54 -62.66 -3.85
N GLN A 214 26.61 -62.72 -3.06
CA GLN A 214 26.93 -61.69 -2.06
C GLN A 214 27.17 -60.32 -2.70
N ASN A 215 27.96 -60.24 -3.78
CA ASN A 215 28.18 -59.01 -4.54
C ASN A 215 26.84 -58.41 -5.03
N ARG A 216 25.95 -59.25 -5.58
CA ARG A 216 24.63 -58.80 -6.03
C ARG A 216 23.76 -58.29 -4.88
N HIS A 217 23.82 -58.93 -3.70
CA HIS A 217 23.13 -58.44 -2.51
C HIS A 217 23.67 -57.07 -2.05
N GLY A 218 24.99 -56.88 -2.03
CA GLY A 218 25.62 -55.60 -1.68
C GLY A 218 25.22 -54.47 -2.61
N VAL A 219 25.24 -54.69 -3.93
CA VAL A 219 24.77 -53.71 -4.93
C VAL A 219 23.30 -53.35 -4.68
N ARG A 220 22.44 -54.35 -4.41
CA ARG A 220 21.02 -54.11 -4.14
C ARG A 220 20.78 -53.29 -2.87
N GLN A 221 21.59 -53.49 -1.84
CA GLN A 221 21.53 -52.66 -0.62
C GLN A 221 21.97 -51.22 -0.90
N GLN A 222 23.03 -51.02 -1.68
CA GLN A 222 23.45 -49.69 -2.11
C GLN A 222 22.33 -48.93 -2.83
N ILE A 223 21.60 -49.62 -3.70
CA ILE A 223 20.43 -49.08 -4.39
C ILE A 223 19.33 -48.67 -3.39
N TYR A 224 19.02 -49.51 -2.39
CA TYR A 224 18.04 -49.16 -1.36
C TYR A 224 18.44 -47.94 -0.53
N TYR A 225 19.72 -47.81 -0.16
CA TYR A 225 20.22 -46.61 0.50
C TYR A 225 20.12 -45.37 -0.39
N GLY A 226 20.40 -45.51 -1.70
CA GLY A 226 20.19 -44.45 -2.68
C GLY A 226 18.74 -43.98 -2.73
N TRP A 227 17.78 -44.91 -2.82
CA TRP A 227 16.34 -44.57 -2.79
C TRP A 227 15.92 -43.88 -1.48
N PHE A 228 16.45 -44.33 -0.34
CA PHE A 228 16.20 -43.68 0.94
C PHE A 228 16.69 -42.22 0.93
N GLN A 229 17.91 -41.99 0.45
CA GLN A 229 18.52 -40.67 0.36
C GLN A 229 17.73 -39.73 -0.57
N VAL A 230 17.31 -40.24 -1.72
CA VAL A 230 16.41 -39.55 -2.66
C VAL A 230 15.13 -39.09 -1.94
N GLY A 231 14.50 -39.99 -1.19
CA GLY A 231 13.32 -39.67 -0.38
C GLY A 231 13.56 -38.51 0.59
N VAL A 232 14.68 -38.54 1.33
CA VAL A 232 15.05 -37.48 2.28
C VAL A 232 15.22 -36.13 1.56
N PHE A 233 15.92 -36.11 0.43
CA PHE A 233 16.14 -34.87 -0.32
C PHE A 233 14.85 -34.28 -0.90
N PHE A 234 13.94 -35.11 -1.42
CA PHE A 234 12.64 -34.63 -1.89
C PHE A 234 11.76 -34.14 -0.73
N ILE A 235 11.77 -34.80 0.43
CA ILE A 235 11.08 -34.30 1.62
C ILE A 235 11.60 -32.92 2.03
N LEU A 236 12.93 -32.75 2.11
CA LEU A 236 13.54 -31.44 2.40
C LEU A 236 13.18 -30.39 1.34
N THR A 237 13.13 -30.78 0.07
CA THR A 237 12.74 -29.91 -1.03
C THR A 237 11.33 -29.36 -0.82
N PHE A 238 10.35 -30.24 -0.60
CA PHE A 238 8.97 -29.82 -0.40
C PHE A 238 8.79 -29.03 0.89
N LEU A 239 9.49 -29.41 1.96
CA LEU A 239 9.45 -28.69 3.24
C LEU A 239 9.94 -27.24 3.08
N HIS A 240 11.13 -27.05 2.51
CA HIS A 240 11.71 -25.72 2.37
C HIS A 240 11.03 -24.88 1.28
N LEU A 241 10.52 -25.51 0.22
CA LEU A 241 9.64 -24.83 -0.74
C LEU A 241 8.37 -24.33 -0.04
N SER A 242 7.76 -25.13 0.83
CA SER A 242 6.57 -24.73 1.59
C SER A 242 6.87 -23.57 2.53
N PHE A 243 7.99 -23.61 3.26
CA PHE A 243 8.45 -22.48 4.09
C PHE A 243 8.69 -21.21 3.26
N PHE A 244 9.24 -21.33 2.06
CA PHE A 244 9.41 -20.17 1.18
C PHE A 244 8.08 -19.61 0.66
N LEU A 245 7.14 -20.48 0.27
CA LEU A 245 5.82 -20.04 -0.22
C LEU A 245 5.02 -19.30 0.85
N LEU A 246 5.10 -19.76 2.11
CA LEU A 246 4.48 -19.11 3.26
C LEU A 246 5.25 -17.84 3.69
N TYR A 247 6.58 -17.85 3.59
CA TYR A 247 7.45 -16.77 4.09
C TYR A 247 8.46 -16.31 3.01
N ARG A 248 7.94 -15.68 1.94
CA ARG A 248 8.75 -15.23 0.77
C ARG A 248 9.91 -14.29 1.10
N ARG A 249 9.91 -13.67 2.29
CA ARG A 249 11.01 -12.81 2.75
C ARG A 249 12.30 -13.59 3.05
N VAL A 250 12.20 -14.86 3.47
CA VAL A 250 13.36 -15.68 3.81
C VAL A 250 13.80 -16.48 2.59
N ARG A 251 14.53 -15.83 1.67
CA ARG A 251 14.97 -16.44 0.40
C ARG A 251 15.92 -17.61 0.57
N ALA A 252 16.55 -17.76 1.74
CA ALA A 252 17.37 -18.92 2.07
C ALA A 252 16.61 -20.25 1.90
N ASN A 253 15.31 -20.27 2.21
CA ASN A 253 14.47 -21.47 2.00
C ASN A 253 14.29 -21.82 0.52
N LEU A 254 14.24 -20.82 -0.38
CA LEU A 254 14.18 -21.07 -1.83
C LEU A 254 15.49 -21.65 -2.35
N TYR A 255 16.62 -21.02 -2.01
CA TYR A 255 17.92 -21.52 -2.47
C TYR A 255 18.21 -22.92 -1.90
N PHE A 256 17.84 -23.15 -0.65
CA PHE A 256 18.01 -24.45 -0.03
C PHE A 256 17.05 -25.51 -0.60
N SER A 257 15.80 -25.17 -0.97
CA SER A 257 14.92 -26.12 -1.64
C SER A 257 15.42 -26.50 -3.04
N VAL A 258 15.97 -25.54 -3.79
CA VAL A 258 16.62 -25.80 -5.09
C VAL A 258 17.85 -26.70 -4.89
N THR A 259 18.64 -26.44 -3.85
CA THR A 259 19.79 -27.29 -3.49
C THR A 259 19.36 -28.74 -3.27
N THR A 260 18.39 -28.96 -2.39
CA THR A 260 17.94 -30.32 -2.06
C THR A 260 17.23 -30.99 -3.23
N PHE A 261 16.58 -30.22 -4.11
CA PHE A 261 15.97 -30.75 -5.33
C PHE A 261 17.03 -31.33 -6.27
N PHE A 262 18.07 -30.53 -6.59
CA PHE A 262 19.12 -30.98 -7.49
C PHE A 262 20.00 -32.06 -6.87
N LEU A 263 20.25 -32.05 -5.56
CA LEU A 263 20.85 -33.21 -4.89
C LEU A 263 19.96 -34.44 -5.02
N GLY A 264 18.65 -34.31 -4.77
CA GLY A 264 17.68 -35.40 -4.95
C GLY A 264 17.69 -35.97 -6.38
N VAL A 265 17.77 -35.12 -7.39
CA VAL A 265 17.90 -35.52 -8.81
C VAL A 265 19.23 -36.22 -9.06
N ALA A 266 20.35 -35.69 -8.57
CA ALA A 266 21.66 -36.29 -8.75
C ALA A 266 21.72 -37.70 -8.13
N PHE A 267 21.23 -37.85 -6.90
CA PHE A 267 21.17 -39.14 -6.22
C PHE A 267 20.08 -40.08 -6.76
N LEU A 268 19.06 -39.57 -7.46
CA LEU A 268 18.06 -40.38 -8.17
C LEU A 268 18.65 -41.06 -9.41
N CYS A 269 19.61 -40.42 -10.07
CA CYS A 269 20.26 -40.96 -11.27
C CYS A 269 20.97 -42.29 -11.00
N ILE A 270 21.59 -42.43 -9.82
CA ILE A 270 22.33 -43.64 -9.42
C ILE A 270 21.44 -44.89 -9.41
N PRO A 271 20.40 -45.02 -8.57
CA PRO A 271 19.58 -46.22 -8.52
C PRO A 271 18.79 -46.44 -9.83
N LEU A 272 18.41 -45.39 -10.56
CA LEU A 272 17.76 -45.54 -11.88
C LEU A 272 18.66 -46.27 -12.88
N ASN A 273 19.96 -45.94 -12.89
CA ASN A 273 20.95 -46.61 -13.73
C ASN A 273 21.17 -48.09 -13.38
N PHE A 274 20.87 -48.50 -12.15
CA PHE A 274 21.00 -49.91 -11.72
C PHE A 274 19.71 -50.73 -11.85
N ASP A 275 18.54 -50.16 -11.54
CA ASP A 275 17.28 -50.90 -11.42
C ASP A 275 16.41 -50.90 -12.70
N TYR A 276 16.46 -49.82 -13.50
CA TYR A 276 15.42 -49.57 -14.51
C TYR A 276 15.95 -49.40 -15.94
N PHE A 277 17.17 -48.88 -16.10
CA PHE A 277 17.69 -48.53 -17.42
C PHE A 277 18.86 -49.43 -17.82
N GLU A 278 18.55 -50.45 -18.62
CA GLU A 278 19.54 -51.38 -19.17
C GLU A 278 20.21 -50.85 -20.45
N GLY A 279 19.57 -49.94 -21.18
CA GLY A 279 20.05 -49.41 -22.45
C GLY A 279 21.17 -48.38 -22.30
N LEU A 280 22.10 -48.39 -23.26
CA LEU A 280 23.23 -47.47 -23.28
C LEU A 280 22.82 -46.00 -23.51
N SER A 281 21.76 -45.75 -24.27
CA SER A 281 21.19 -44.42 -24.52
C SER A 281 20.73 -43.74 -23.23
N GLU A 282 19.95 -44.46 -22.43
CA GLU A 282 19.37 -44.01 -21.18
C GLU A 282 20.46 -43.80 -20.16
N TYR A 283 21.45 -44.70 -20.10
CA TYR A 283 22.64 -44.55 -19.27
C TYR A 283 23.34 -43.20 -19.49
N PHE A 284 23.68 -42.86 -20.74
CA PHE A 284 24.35 -41.59 -21.05
C PHE A 284 23.51 -40.36 -20.70
N LEU A 285 22.19 -40.43 -20.90
CA LEU A 285 21.30 -39.33 -20.54
C LEU A 285 21.25 -39.12 -19.02
N ILE A 286 21.14 -40.20 -18.25
CA ILE A 286 21.06 -40.15 -16.78
C ILE A 286 22.37 -39.66 -16.19
N GLU A 287 23.50 -40.15 -16.70
CA GLU A 287 24.84 -39.66 -16.34
C GLU A 287 24.96 -38.15 -16.61
N PHE A 288 24.53 -37.68 -17.79
CA PHE A 288 24.53 -36.25 -18.10
C PHE A 288 23.70 -35.43 -17.10
N VAL A 289 22.50 -35.92 -16.74
CA VAL A 289 21.64 -35.25 -15.75
C VAL A 289 22.32 -35.21 -14.38
N GLN A 290 22.91 -36.31 -13.93
CA GLN A 290 23.63 -36.39 -12.65
C GLN A 290 24.77 -35.38 -12.59
N THR A 291 25.61 -35.36 -13.63
CA THR A 291 26.77 -34.49 -13.73
C THR A 291 26.40 -33.00 -13.72
N VAL A 292 25.27 -32.60 -14.31
CA VAL A 292 24.80 -31.21 -14.27
C VAL A 292 24.15 -30.87 -12.93
N ALA A 293 23.47 -31.83 -12.30
CA ALA A 293 22.72 -31.61 -11.07
C ALA A 293 23.62 -31.26 -9.88
N PHE A 294 24.78 -31.90 -9.71
CA PHE A 294 25.70 -31.61 -8.60
C PHE A 294 26.21 -30.15 -8.58
N PRO A 295 26.83 -29.61 -9.65
CA PRO A 295 27.27 -28.21 -9.67
C PRO A 295 26.14 -27.22 -9.40
N VAL A 296 24.96 -27.45 -9.97
CA VAL A 296 23.78 -26.60 -9.74
C VAL A 296 23.40 -26.64 -8.26
N ALA A 297 23.32 -27.83 -7.65
CA ALA A 297 23.04 -27.97 -6.23
C ALA A 297 24.05 -27.20 -5.36
N TYR A 298 25.36 -27.33 -5.63
CA TYR A 298 26.40 -26.65 -4.87
C TYR A 298 26.36 -25.13 -5.01
N VAL A 299 26.07 -24.60 -6.20
CA VAL A 299 25.90 -23.15 -6.41
C VAL A 299 24.75 -22.61 -5.55
N PHE A 300 23.61 -23.31 -5.56
CA PHE A 300 22.47 -22.92 -4.74
C PHE A 300 22.69 -23.15 -3.24
N LEU A 301 23.49 -24.15 -2.84
CA LEU A 301 23.88 -24.37 -1.45
C LEU A 301 24.68 -23.19 -0.92
N ILE A 302 25.66 -22.74 -1.70
CA ILE A 302 26.46 -21.56 -1.36
C ILE A 302 25.55 -20.33 -1.28
N LEU A 303 24.66 -20.10 -2.26
CA LEU A 303 23.69 -19.01 -2.22
C LEU A 303 22.81 -19.04 -0.97
N ALA A 304 22.35 -20.23 -0.55
CA ALA A 304 21.59 -20.39 0.68
C ALA A 304 22.39 -19.95 1.91
N ILE A 305 23.67 -20.33 1.99
CA ILE A 305 24.57 -19.96 3.10
C ILE A 305 24.88 -18.45 3.10
N TYR A 306 25.12 -17.85 1.93
CA TYR A 306 25.30 -16.39 1.81
C TYR A 306 24.05 -15.63 2.27
N GLU A 307 22.85 -16.12 1.92
CA GLU A 307 21.58 -15.52 2.33
C GLU A 307 21.32 -15.70 3.83
N ILE A 308 21.57 -16.88 4.39
CA ILE A 308 21.43 -17.18 5.83
C ILE A 308 22.25 -16.18 6.68
N TYR A 309 23.48 -15.88 6.24
CA TYR A 309 24.39 -15.02 6.99
C TYR A 309 24.40 -13.56 6.51
N ASN A 310 23.54 -13.21 5.56
CA ASN A 310 23.46 -11.90 4.92
C ASN A 310 24.85 -11.36 4.50
N GLN A 311 25.65 -12.20 3.87
CA GLN A 311 26.99 -11.85 3.40
C GLN A 311 26.96 -11.40 1.93
N PRO A 312 27.77 -10.42 1.53
CA PRO A 312 27.87 -10.03 0.13
C PRO A 312 28.59 -11.11 -0.67
N ARG A 313 28.11 -11.41 -1.88
CA ARG A 313 28.73 -12.39 -2.79
C ARG A 313 30.15 -11.93 -3.13
N SER A 314 31.14 -12.76 -2.79
CA SER A 314 32.55 -12.44 -3.02
C SER A 314 32.93 -12.62 -4.49
N ALA A 315 34.07 -12.04 -4.92
CA ALA A 315 34.64 -12.34 -6.23
C ALA A 315 34.97 -13.83 -6.39
N LEU A 316 35.39 -14.48 -5.29
CA LEU A 316 35.63 -15.93 -5.24
C LEU A 316 34.37 -16.73 -5.56
N PHE A 317 33.19 -16.33 -5.07
CA PHE A 317 31.92 -16.97 -5.43
C PHE A 317 31.69 -16.96 -6.95
N TRP A 318 31.84 -15.82 -7.62
CA TRP A 318 31.65 -15.72 -9.06
C TRP A 318 32.70 -16.50 -9.86
N LEU A 319 33.94 -16.52 -9.36
CA LEU A 319 35.00 -17.36 -9.93
C LEU A 319 34.63 -18.84 -9.83
N LEU A 320 34.10 -19.31 -8.71
CA LEU A 320 33.67 -20.69 -8.52
C LEU A 320 32.46 -21.05 -9.39
N VAL A 321 31.51 -20.12 -9.58
CA VAL A 321 30.39 -20.33 -10.53
C VAL A 321 30.92 -20.47 -11.96
N GLY A 322 31.82 -19.58 -12.39
CA GLY A 322 32.46 -19.70 -13.71
C GLY A 322 33.28 -20.98 -13.86
N PHE A 323 33.98 -21.38 -12.80
CA PHE A 323 34.74 -22.63 -12.74
C PHE A 323 33.82 -23.86 -12.84
N ALA A 324 32.70 -23.89 -12.13
CA ALA A 324 31.72 -24.97 -12.23
C ALA A 324 31.17 -25.11 -13.65
N ILE A 325 30.79 -23.99 -14.29
CA ILE A 325 30.34 -24.00 -15.70
C ILE A 325 31.44 -24.54 -16.62
N LEU A 326 32.67 -24.06 -16.46
CA LEU A 326 33.82 -24.54 -17.25
C LEU A 326 34.05 -26.05 -17.04
N MET A 327 34.02 -26.52 -15.79
CA MET A 327 34.20 -27.93 -15.47
C MET A 327 33.08 -28.79 -16.04
N THR A 328 31.82 -28.31 -16.04
CA THR A 328 30.72 -28.97 -16.75
C THR A 328 30.98 -29.13 -18.25
N THR A 329 31.68 -28.19 -18.89
CA THR A 329 32.06 -28.33 -20.31
C THR A 329 33.24 -29.29 -20.53
N LEU A 330 34.15 -29.41 -19.55
CA LEU A 330 35.28 -30.35 -19.60
C LEU A 330 34.85 -31.80 -19.41
N LEU A 331 33.63 -32.03 -18.91
CA LEU A 331 33.05 -33.36 -18.77
C LEU A 331 32.69 -34.02 -20.12
N PHE A 332 32.72 -33.27 -21.23
CA PHE A 332 32.63 -33.80 -22.59
C PHE A 332 33.97 -34.21 -23.21
N THR A 333 35.04 -34.19 -22.41
CA THR A 333 36.37 -34.69 -22.80
C THR A 333 36.51 -36.18 -22.44
N PRO A 334 37.48 -36.91 -23.02
CA PRO A 334 37.64 -38.34 -22.76
C PRO A 334 37.72 -38.68 -21.26
N TYR A 335 37.19 -39.86 -20.85
CA TYR A 335 37.21 -40.50 -19.50
C TYR A 335 38.60 -40.64 -18.83
N SER A 336 39.61 -39.97 -19.36
CA SER A 336 40.87 -39.68 -18.70
C SER A 336 40.70 -38.90 -17.38
N LEU A 337 41.84 -38.60 -16.75
CA LEU A 337 41.95 -37.69 -15.60
C LEU A 337 41.13 -36.39 -15.74
N GLY A 338 40.75 -35.93 -16.94
CA GLY A 338 39.92 -34.73 -17.11
C GLY A 338 38.57 -34.75 -16.38
N SER A 339 37.71 -35.74 -16.64
CA SER A 339 36.31 -35.75 -16.14
C SER A 339 36.21 -36.02 -14.65
N THR A 340 36.94 -37.03 -14.14
CA THR A 340 36.96 -37.37 -12.71
C THR A 340 37.50 -36.23 -11.86
N TRP A 341 38.57 -35.56 -12.31
CA TRP A 341 39.14 -34.44 -11.57
C TRP A 341 38.28 -33.18 -11.70
N ALA A 342 37.59 -32.96 -12.83
CA ALA A 342 36.68 -31.83 -12.99
C ALA A 342 35.57 -31.85 -11.92
N GLU A 343 34.97 -33.01 -11.66
CA GLU A 343 33.95 -33.16 -10.62
C GLU A 343 34.53 -33.02 -9.22
N LEU A 344 35.55 -33.82 -8.90
CA LEU A 344 36.18 -33.83 -7.58
C LEU A 344 36.69 -32.44 -7.17
N ILE A 345 37.37 -31.73 -8.07
CA ILE A 345 37.90 -30.40 -7.78
C ILE A 345 36.74 -29.39 -7.60
N THR A 346 35.68 -29.49 -8.42
CA THR A 346 34.52 -28.61 -8.28
C THR A 346 33.85 -28.79 -6.92
N GLU A 347 33.59 -30.04 -6.50
CA GLU A 347 32.99 -30.33 -5.20
C GLU A 347 33.86 -29.88 -4.03
N LEU A 348 35.18 -30.14 -4.09
CA LEU A 348 36.12 -29.72 -3.04
C LEU A 348 36.18 -28.19 -2.90
N LEU A 349 36.28 -27.46 -4.01
CA LEU A 349 36.34 -26.00 -4.00
C LEU A 349 35.03 -25.38 -3.51
N MET A 350 33.89 -25.91 -3.97
CA MET A 350 32.57 -25.45 -3.51
C MET A 350 32.37 -25.72 -2.02
N THR A 351 32.77 -26.90 -1.55
CA THR A 351 32.70 -27.27 -0.12
C THR A 351 33.63 -26.39 0.72
N ALA A 352 34.84 -26.10 0.23
CA ALA A 352 35.77 -25.19 0.90
C ALA A 352 35.18 -23.78 1.04
N GLU A 353 34.45 -23.29 0.04
CA GLU A 353 33.76 -22.01 0.11
C GLU A 353 32.62 -22.02 1.14
N VAL A 354 31.80 -23.08 1.16
CA VAL A 354 30.76 -23.27 2.19
C VAL A 354 31.36 -23.23 3.60
N ILE A 355 32.48 -23.93 3.82
CA ILE A 355 33.22 -23.93 5.10
C ILE A 355 33.75 -22.53 5.41
N ARG A 356 34.37 -21.84 4.43
CA ARG A 356 34.94 -20.50 4.61
C ARG A 356 33.88 -19.48 5.04
N VAL A 357 32.73 -19.47 4.37
CA VAL A 357 31.62 -18.55 4.68
C VAL A 357 31.04 -18.83 6.07
N THR A 358 30.86 -20.12 6.40
CA THR A 358 30.37 -20.56 7.72
C THR A 358 31.37 -20.26 8.82
N ALA A 359 32.67 -20.41 8.58
CA ALA A 359 33.74 -20.06 9.52
C ALA A 359 33.80 -18.55 9.78
N LEU A 360 33.59 -17.73 8.74
CA LEU A 360 33.49 -16.28 8.89
C LEU A 360 32.26 -15.89 9.72
N ALA A 361 31.12 -16.55 9.50
CA ALA A 361 29.91 -16.36 10.29
C ALA A 361 30.11 -16.76 11.76
N LEU A 362 30.86 -17.85 12.01
CA LEU A 362 31.22 -18.30 13.35
C LEU A 362 32.10 -17.27 14.09
N ARG A 363 33.10 -16.69 13.41
CA ARG A 363 33.93 -15.60 13.95
C ARG A 363 33.10 -14.36 14.29
N LYS A 364 32.11 -14.05 13.45
CA LYS A 364 31.16 -12.95 13.67
C LYS A 364 30.05 -13.27 14.68
N LYS A 365 30.07 -14.46 15.30
CA LYS A 365 29.04 -14.96 16.25
C LYS A 365 27.61 -14.89 15.70
N GLN A 366 27.44 -15.06 14.38
CA GLN A 366 26.13 -15.08 13.76
C GLN A 366 25.32 -16.31 14.22
N PRO A 367 23.99 -16.17 14.39
CA PRO A 367 23.14 -17.27 14.83
C PRO A 367 23.19 -18.43 13.83
N GLY A 368 23.17 -19.67 14.33
CA GLY A 368 23.20 -20.87 13.48
C GLY A 368 24.57 -21.32 13.00
N ALA A 369 25.58 -20.44 12.98
CA ALA A 369 26.92 -20.77 12.49
C ALA A 369 27.57 -21.96 13.21
N ARG A 370 27.38 -22.07 14.53
CA ARG A 370 27.87 -23.23 15.29
C ARG A 370 27.20 -24.53 14.87
N LEU A 371 25.87 -24.53 14.72
CA LEU A 371 25.09 -25.73 14.38
C LEU A 371 25.45 -26.25 12.99
N ILE A 372 25.53 -25.34 12.02
CA ILE A 372 25.89 -25.68 10.64
C ILE A 372 27.35 -26.17 10.57
N MET A 373 28.28 -25.50 11.27
CA MET A 373 29.67 -25.94 11.35
C MET A 373 29.81 -27.32 12.02
N THR A 374 29.05 -27.61 13.08
CA THR A 374 29.08 -28.94 13.71
C THR A 374 28.58 -30.02 12.75
N GLY A 375 27.55 -29.74 11.95
CA GLY A 375 27.09 -30.66 10.90
C GLY A 375 28.15 -30.92 9.83
N MET A 376 28.89 -29.87 9.42
CA MET A 376 30.00 -29.99 8.47
C MET A 376 31.18 -30.79 9.03
N LEU A 377 31.57 -30.56 10.29
CA LEU A 377 32.64 -31.30 10.92
C LEU A 377 32.28 -32.79 11.11
N PHE A 378 31.02 -33.07 11.45
CA PHE A 378 30.54 -34.44 11.57
C PHE A 378 30.48 -35.15 10.20
N SER A 379 30.01 -34.45 9.16
CA SER A 379 30.09 -34.92 7.77
C SER A 379 31.53 -35.27 7.35
N LEU A 380 32.48 -34.37 7.63
CA LEU A 380 33.90 -34.57 7.33
C LEU A 380 34.47 -35.79 8.07
N LEU A 381 34.14 -35.96 9.35
CA LEU A 381 34.58 -37.12 10.13
C LEU A 381 34.10 -38.44 9.50
N LEU A 382 32.83 -38.51 9.10
CA LEU A 382 32.26 -39.70 8.46
C LEU A 382 32.87 -39.97 7.09
N PHE A 383 33.14 -38.93 6.29
CA PHE A 383 33.89 -39.11 5.04
C PHE A 383 35.31 -39.61 5.28
N LEU A 384 36.00 -39.11 6.31
CA LEU A 384 37.34 -39.61 6.67
C LEU A 384 37.31 -41.08 7.11
N VAL A 385 36.27 -41.52 7.82
CA VAL A 385 36.07 -42.93 8.16
C VAL A 385 35.87 -43.76 6.89
N PHE A 386 34.96 -43.34 6.00
CA PHE A 386 34.67 -44.04 4.74
C PHE A 386 35.91 -44.17 3.84
N TYR A 387 36.56 -43.04 3.52
CA TYR A 387 37.73 -43.04 2.64
C TYR A 387 38.96 -43.67 3.31
N GLY A 388 39.11 -43.53 4.63
CA GLY A 388 40.18 -44.17 5.39
C GLY A 388 40.08 -45.69 5.35
N ASP A 389 38.87 -46.22 5.56
CA ASP A 389 38.57 -47.65 5.45
C ASP A 389 38.81 -48.16 4.02
N PHE A 390 38.31 -47.44 3.01
CA PHE A 390 38.54 -47.75 1.60
C PHE A 390 40.04 -47.79 1.22
N LEU A 391 40.84 -46.84 1.69
CA LEU A 391 42.27 -46.79 1.40
C LEU A 391 43.04 -47.94 2.07
N LEU A 392 42.69 -48.30 3.30
CA LEU A 392 43.34 -49.42 3.99
C LEU A 392 43.05 -50.76 3.33
N GLN A 393 41.80 -50.99 2.95
CA GLN A 393 41.42 -52.21 2.22
C GLN A 393 42.18 -52.32 0.89
N ASN A 394 42.29 -51.23 0.13
CA ASN A 394 43.08 -51.20 -1.11
C ASN A 394 44.59 -51.40 -0.89
N ALA A 395 45.11 -51.04 0.30
CA ALA A 395 46.49 -51.29 0.69
C ALA A 395 46.70 -52.70 1.30
N GLY A 396 45.66 -53.54 1.34
CA GLY A 396 45.72 -54.92 1.85
C GLY A 396 45.63 -55.06 3.37
N PHE A 397 45.22 -54.00 4.08
CA PHE A 397 44.98 -54.04 5.51
C PHE A 397 43.54 -54.44 5.82
N ALA A 398 43.32 -55.01 7.01
CA ALA A 398 41.97 -55.29 7.51
C ALA A 398 41.18 -53.97 7.65
N PRO A 399 39.87 -53.97 7.31
CA PRO A 399 39.03 -52.79 7.47
C PRO A 399 38.86 -52.43 8.95
N PHE A 400 38.57 -51.17 9.23
CA PHE A 400 38.14 -50.72 10.55
C PHE A 400 36.70 -51.14 10.87
N ILE A 401 35.90 -51.31 9.81
CA ILE A 401 34.51 -51.74 9.87
C ILE A 401 34.42 -53.06 9.10
N ASP A 402 34.23 -54.17 9.82
CA ASP A 402 34.22 -55.51 9.23
C ASP A 402 33.15 -55.70 8.14
N ASN A 403 32.10 -54.89 8.18
CA ASN A 403 30.97 -54.96 7.27
C ASN A 403 30.94 -53.77 6.31
N TRP A 404 31.18 -54.04 5.02
CA TRP A 404 31.12 -53.05 3.94
C TRP A 404 29.81 -52.24 3.93
N ILE A 405 28.70 -52.84 4.35
CA ILE A 405 27.38 -52.20 4.42
C ILE A 405 27.40 -51.04 5.43
N ASP A 406 28.08 -51.22 6.55
CA ASP A 406 28.17 -50.21 7.60
C ASP A 406 29.10 -49.06 7.18
N THR A 407 30.19 -49.37 6.45
CA THR A 407 31.03 -48.37 5.78
C THR A 407 30.22 -47.54 4.78
N LEU A 408 29.40 -48.20 3.96
CA LEU A 408 28.51 -47.52 3.01
C LEU A 408 27.47 -46.64 3.73
N ALA A 409 26.88 -47.12 4.82
CA ALA A 409 25.94 -46.34 5.62
C ALA A 409 26.59 -45.05 6.18
N ALA A 410 27.87 -45.11 6.59
CA ALA A 410 28.60 -43.92 7.05
C ALA A 410 28.71 -42.84 5.95
N TYR A 411 29.00 -43.23 4.71
CA TYR A 411 29.02 -42.32 3.55
C TYR A 411 27.64 -41.66 3.32
N GLN A 412 26.57 -42.46 3.40
CA GLN A 412 25.21 -41.97 3.20
C GLN A 412 24.78 -40.97 4.28
N ILE A 413 25.13 -41.24 5.54
CA ILE A 413 24.88 -40.32 6.65
C ILE A 413 25.70 -39.05 6.47
N ALA A 414 26.97 -39.15 6.05
CA ALA A 414 27.86 -38.00 5.85
C ALA A 414 27.24 -36.96 4.90
N ILE A 415 26.62 -37.41 3.81
CA ILE A 415 25.98 -36.54 2.82
C ILE A 415 24.79 -35.78 3.42
N LEU A 416 24.03 -36.40 4.31
CA LEU A 416 22.83 -35.80 4.90
C LEU A 416 23.15 -34.81 6.03
N CYS A 417 24.31 -34.90 6.67
CA CYS A 417 24.66 -34.07 7.83
C CYS A 417 24.59 -32.56 7.54
N VAL A 418 25.12 -32.10 6.40
CA VAL A 418 25.12 -30.67 6.06
C VAL A 418 23.70 -30.18 5.75
N PRO A 419 22.92 -30.78 4.82
CA PRO A 419 21.53 -30.42 4.59
C PRO A 419 20.67 -30.45 5.86
N LEU A 420 20.79 -31.50 6.68
CA LEU A 420 20.00 -31.61 7.91
C LEU A 420 20.37 -30.51 8.92
N SER A 421 21.64 -30.15 9.04
CA SER A 421 22.06 -29.05 9.94
C SER A 421 21.52 -27.68 9.50
N ILE A 422 21.46 -27.41 8.20
CA ILE A 422 20.89 -26.19 7.62
C ILE A 422 19.37 -26.20 7.81
N SER A 423 18.71 -27.31 7.51
CA SER A 423 17.27 -27.47 7.69
C SER A 423 16.85 -27.24 9.14
N LEU A 424 17.57 -27.86 10.08
CA LEU A 424 17.35 -27.70 11.51
C LEU A 424 17.57 -26.25 11.96
N TYR A 425 18.62 -25.58 11.46
CA TYR A 425 18.84 -24.16 11.75
C TYR A 425 17.67 -23.29 11.26
N LEU A 426 17.25 -23.46 10.00
CA LEU A 426 16.14 -22.69 9.42
C LEU A 426 14.84 -22.92 10.17
N ALA A 427 14.56 -24.15 10.59
CA ALA A 427 13.39 -24.49 11.42
C ALA A 427 13.45 -23.83 12.81
N ILE A 428 14.60 -23.88 13.50
CA ILE A 428 14.78 -23.21 14.80
C ILE A 428 14.63 -21.68 14.65
N ASN A 429 15.21 -21.11 13.60
CA ASN A 429 15.10 -19.67 13.34
C ASN A 429 13.66 -19.28 13.07
N PHE A 430 12.94 -20.07 12.27
CA PHE A 430 11.52 -19.90 12.03
C PHE A 430 10.69 -19.92 13.32
N ALA A 431 10.88 -20.94 14.16
CA ALA A 431 10.18 -21.06 15.43
C ALA A 431 10.43 -19.84 16.34
N LYS A 432 11.69 -19.38 16.44
CA LYS A 432 12.05 -18.19 17.22
C LYS A 432 11.40 -16.91 16.68
N THR A 433 11.45 -16.69 15.37
CA THR A 433 10.82 -15.51 14.76
C THR A 433 9.30 -15.54 14.95
N ASN A 434 8.67 -16.70 14.83
CA ASN A 434 7.23 -16.83 15.03
C ASN A 434 6.83 -16.58 16.49
N GLN A 435 7.61 -17.08 17.46
CA GLN A 435 7.39 -16.79 18.87
C GLN A 435 7.51 -15.29 19.19
N GLN A 436 8.54 -14.62 18.67
CA GLN A 436 8.72 -13.17 18.83
C GLN A 436 7.56 -12.37 18.23
N LEU A 437 7.03 -12.81 17.07
CA LEU A 437 5.88 -12.17 16.45
C LEU A 437 4.61 -12.32 17.28
N ILE A 438 4.40 -13.49 17.89
CA ILE A 438 3.27 -13.74 18.81
C ILE A 438 3.38 -12.82 20.03
N GLU A 439 4.56 -12.69 20.63
CA GLU A 439 4.81 -11.80 21.78
C GLU A 439 4.52 -10.33 21.40
N GLN A 440 5.01 -9.85 20.26
CA GLN A 440 4.74 -8.49 19.77
C GLN A 440 3.25 -8.25 19.49
N LEU A 441 2.54 -9.25 18.97
CA LEU A 441 1.10 -9.16 18.72
C LEU A 441 0.32 -9.09 20.02
N GLN A 442 0.72 -9.84 21.05
CA GLN A 442 0.12 -9.74 22.38
C GLN A 442 0.36 -8.37 23.02
N GLU A 443 1.58 -7.83 22.94
CA GLU A 443 1.91 -6.50 23.45
C GLU A 443 1.10 -5.41 22.75
N ASN A 444 0.99 -5.48 21.41
CA ASN A 444 0.20 -4.52 20.63
C ASN A 444 -1.30 -4.59 20.99
N ASN A 445 -1.85 -5.80 21.13
CA ASN A 445 -3.24 -5.98 21.56
C ASN A 445 -3.48 -5.43 22.97
N ALA A 446 -2.57 -5.66 23.91
CA ALA A 446 -2.66 -5.09 25.26
C ALA A 446 -2.60 -3.56 25.24
N LEU A 447 -1.72 -2.97 24.42
CA LEU A 447 -1.62 -1.52 24.25
C LEU A 447 -2.90 -0.94 23.64
N ASN A 448 -3.45 -1.58 22.61
CA ASN A 448 -4.72 -1.16 22.01
C ASN A 448 -5.88 -1.23 23.00
N GLN A 449 -5.94 -2.28 23.83
CA GLN A 449 -6.96 -2.41 24.87
C GLN A 449 -6.82 -1.29 25.92
N LYS A 450 -5.60 -0.95 26.33
CA LYS A 450 -5.35 0.19 27.23
C LYS A 450 -5.78 1.52 26.61
N ASN A 451 -5.45 1.75 25.34
CA ASN A 451 -5.86 2.97 24.63
C ASN A 451 -7.39 3.08 24.52
N LEU A 452 -8.09 1.95 24.28
CA LEU A 452 -9.54 1.92 24.24
C LEU A 452 -10.16 2.28 25.59
N LEU A 453 -9.63 1.75 26.69
CA LEU A 453 -10.07 2.10 28.05
C LEU A 453 -9.83 3.58 28.35
N GLN A 454 -8.67 4.12 27.98
CA GLN A 454 -8.37 5.55 28.15
C GLN A 454 -9.31 6.45 27.33
N GLU A 455 -9.65 6.04 26.10
CA GLU A 455 -10.62 6.78 25.30
C GLU A 455 -12.03 6.71 25.90
N GLN A 456 -12.45 5.56 26.43
CA GLN A 456 -13.73 5.44 27.15
C GLN A 456 -13.77 6.32 28.41
N GLU A 457 -12.72 6.31 29.22
CA GLU A 457 -12.60 7.20 30.39
C GLU A 457 -12.67 8.68 29.99
N ARG A 458 -11.97 9.06 28.90
CA ARG A 458 -12.01 10.41 28.34
C ARG A 458 -13.41 10.80 27.88
N GLN A 459 -14.12 9.91 27.19
CA GLN A 459 -15.50 10.15 26.73
C GLN A 459 -16.47 10.29 27.91
N HIS A 460 -16.33 9.46 28.95
CA HIS A 460 -17.13 9.60 30.16
C HIS A 460 -16.87 10.93 30.86
N PHE A 461 -15.60 11.33 31.00
CA PHE A 461 -15.24 12.61 31.60
C PHE A 461 -15.77 13.81 30.80
N LEU A 462 -15.65 13.78 29.47
CA LEU A 462 -16.17 14.82 28.57
C LEU A 462 -17.70 14.92 28.65
N THR A 463 -18.40 13.79 28.67
CA THR A 463 -19.87 13.78 28.82
C THR A 463 -20.29 14.39 30.15
N ALA A 464 -19.65 14.01 31.26
CA ALA A 464 -19.93 14.59 32.57
C ALA A 464 -19.62 16.10 32.64
N GLN A 465 -18.55 16.55 31.98
CA GLN A 465 -18.22 17.98 31.90
C GLN A 465 -19.24 18.76 31.07
N ASN A 466 -19.72 18.19 29.96
CA ASN A 466 -20.77 18.78 29.13
C ASN A 466 -22.08 18.91 29.89
N GLU A 467 -22.52 17.87 30.62
CA GLU A 467 -23.72 17.94 31.47
C GLU A 467 -23.62 19.04 32.54
N LEU A 468 -22.46 19.16 33.20
CA LEU A 468 -22.21 20.23 34.17
C LEU A 468 -22.25 21.61 33.51
N LEU A 469 -21.64 21.75 32.33
CA LEU A 469 -21.61 23.00 31.57
C LEU A 469 -23.02 23.40 31.13
N GLU A 470 -23.83 22.47 30.62
CA GLU A 470 -25.22 22.72 30.25
C GLU A 470 -26.04 23.21 31.44
N LYS A 471 -25.84 22.60 32.62
CA LYS A 471 -26.48 23.06 33.86
C LYS A 471 -26.08 24.49 34.21
N GLN A 472 -24.78 24.80 34.18
CA GLN A 472 -24.27 26.16 34.46
C GLN A 472 -24.77 27.18 33.44
N VAL A 473 -24.79 26.84 32.16
CA VAL A 473 -25.32 27.70 31.10
C VAL A 473 -26.79 27.97 31.37
N LYS A 474 -27.59 26.95 31.69
CA LYS A 474 -29.02 27.12 32.00
C LYS A 474 -29.24 28.03 33.21
N GLU A 475 -28.48 27.85 34.30
CA GLU A 475 -28.55 28.70 35.48
C GLU A 475 -28.15 30.15 35.17
N ARG A 476 -27.09 30.36 34.39
CA ARG A 476 -26.64 31.68 33.95
C ARG A 476 -27.66 32.36 33.03
N THR A 477 -28.22 31.64 32.08
CA THR A 477 -29.24 32.15 31.15
C THR A 477 -30.48 32.58 31.94
N LEU A 478 -30.94 31.78 32.90
CA LEU A 478 -32.06 32.15 33.76
C LEU A 478 -31.76 33.41 34.57
N ALA A 479 -30.58 33.51 35.18
CA ALA A 479 -30.17 34.69 35.94
C ALA A 479 -30.05 35.96 35.05
N LEU A 480 -29.56 35.79 33.82
CA LEU A 480 -29.49 36.84 32.80
C LEU A 480 -30.88 37.30 32.35
N GLU A 481 -31.80 36.38 32.09
CA GLU A 481 -33.18 36.68 31.71
C GLU A 481 -33.88 37.51 32.81
N THR A 482 -33.73 37.11 34.07
CA THR A 482 -34.25 37.87 35.21
C THR A 482 -33.64 39.28 35.26
N SER A 483 -32.30 39.38 35.15
CA SER A 483 -31.61 40.68 35.18
C SER A 483 -32.02 41.57 34.01
N LEU A 484 -32.25 41.00 32.82
CA LEU A 484 -32.74 41.73 31.64
C LEU A 484 -34.19 42.20 31.83
N ALA A 485 -35.05 41.39 32.44
CA ALA A 485 -36.41 41.78 32.77
C ALA A 485 -36.41 42.97 33.75
N ASP A 486 -35.63 42.89 34.83
CA ASP A 486 -35.48 43.94 35.83
C ASP A 486 -34.91 45.23 35.22
N LEU A 487 -33.89 45.11 34.36
CA LEU A 487 -33.29 46.25 33.67
C LEU A 487 -34.30 46.91 32.72
N LYS A 488 -35.08 46.13 31.98
CA LYS A 488 -36.11 46.62 31.06
C LYS A 488 -37.24 47.33 31.81
N GLU A 489 -37.65 46.80 32.96
CA GLU A 489 -38.62 47.44 33.84
C GLU A 489 -38.07 48.78 34.37
N THR A 490 -36.83 48.77 34.89
CA THR A 490 -36.15 49.97 35.40
C THR A 490 -36.00 51.03 34.31
N GLN A 491 -35.60 50.62 33.10
CA GLN A 491 -35.50 51.52 31.95
C GLN A 491 -36.87 52.10 31.57
N SER A 492 -37.93 51.30 31.57
CA SER A 492 -39.29 51.79 31.32
C SER A 492 -39.73 52.81 32.36
N GLN A 493 -39.42 52.57 33.64
CA GLN A 493 -39.70 53.51 34.72
C GLN A 493 -38.90 54.82 34.55
N LEU A 494 -37.63 54.74 34.17
CA LEU A 494 -36.79 55.91 33.91
C LEU A 494 -37.30 56.73 32.72
N VAL A 495 -37.63 56.09 31.61
CA VAL A 495 -38.23 56.77 30.44
C VAL A 495 -39.54 57.43 30.82
N GLN A 496 -40.36 56.79 31.66
CA GLN A 496 -41.62 57.38 32.12
C GLN A 496 -41.39 58.58 33.05
N ARG A 497 -40.39 58.53 33.92
CA ARG A 497 -39.97 59.67 34.76
C ARG A 497 -39.40 60.82 33.93
N GLU A 498 -38.57 60.54 32.94
CA GLU A 498 -38.02 61.54 32.02
C GLU A 498 -39.12 62.19 31.18
N LYS A 499 -40.09 61.41 30.67
CA LYS A 499 -41.29 61.94 30.02
C LYS A 499 -42.11 62.86 30.94
N LEU A 500 -42.29 62.48 32.21
CA LEU A 500 -43.00 63.31 33.19
C LEU A 500 -42.24 64.60 33.53
N ALA A 501 -40.91 64.54 33.61
CA ALA A 501 -40.06 65.70 33.83
C ALA A 501 -40.05 66.65 32.63
N SER A 502 -39.90 66.12 31.41
CA SER A 502 -39.99 66.88 30.15
C SER A 502 -41.38 67.51 29.97
N LEU A 503 -42.44 66.76 30.28
CA LEU A 503 -43.80 67.31 30.34
C LEU A 503 -43.90 68.44 31.36
N GLY A 504 -43.19 68.36 32.49
CA GLY A 504 -43.10 69.42 33.50
C GLY A 504 -42.49 70.73 32.98
N GLU A 505 -41.35 70.67 32.28
CA GLU A 505 -40.75 71.86 31.65
C GLU A 505 -41.66 72.47 30.57
N LEU A 506 -42.27 71.64 29.72
CA LEU A 506 -43.19 72.08 28.67
C LEU A 506 -44.48 72.68 29.25
N THR A 507 -44.97 72.15 30.37
CA THR A 507 -46.17 72.65 31.06
C THR A 507 -45.98 74.06 31.57
N ALA A 508 -44.77 74.42 32.05
CA ALA A 508 -44.48 75.78 32.52
C ALA A 508 -44.47 76.81 31.36
N GLY A 509 -43.86 76.46 30.22
CA GLY A 509 -43.89 77.31 29.02
C GLY A 509 -45.29 77.45 28.42
N ILE A 510 -46.07 76.37 28.41
CA ILE A 510 -47.46 76.35 27.91
C ILE A 510 -48.40 77.13 28.84
N ALA A 511 -48.26 77.01 30.15
CA ALA A 511 -49.05 77.78 31.11
C ALA A 511 -48.86 79.29 30.86
N HIS A 512 -47.63 79.72 30.59
CA HIS A 512 -47.32 81.10 30.27
C HIS A 512 -47.90 81.55 28.91
N GLU A 513 -47.85 80.68 27.88
CA GLU A 513 -48.42 80.94 26.55
C GLU A 513 -49.97 80.96 26.54
N ILE A 514 -50.62 80.21 27.44
CA ILE A 514 -52.10 80.19 27.61
C ILE A 514 -52.57 81.33 28.50
N GLN A 515 -51.82 81.69 29.55
CA GLN A 515 -52.16 82.81 30.42
C GLN A 515 -52.23 84.13 29.65
N ASN A 516 -51.31 84.34 28.71
CA ASN A 516 -51.28 85.57 27.92
C ASN A 516 -52.62 85.88 27.19
N PRO A 517 -53.17 85.01 26.33
CA PRO A 517 -54.48 85.25 25.71
C PRO A 517 -55.63 85.26 26.71
N LEU A 518 -55.59 84.48 27.80
CA LEU A 518 -56.63 84.52 28.83
C LEU A 518 -56.68 85.86 29.57
N ASN A 519 -55.53 86.45 29.87
CA ASN A 519 -55.45 87.78 30.48
C ASN A 519 -56.04 88.85 29.57
N PHE A 520 -55.81 88.77 28.25
CA PHE A 520 -56.47 89.66 27.30
C PHE A 520 -57.99 89.44 27.23
N VAL A 521 -58.45 88.19 27.25
CA VAL A 521 -59.88 87.87 27.31
C VAL A 521 -60.53 88.48 28.56
N ASN A 522 -59.91 88.34 29.73
CA ASN A 522 -60.43 88.91 30.97
C ASN A 522 -60.42 90.44 30.95
N ASN A 523 -59.29 91.07 30.61
CA ASN A 523 -59.16 92.53 30.60
C ASN A 523 -60.14 93.20 29.64
N PHE A 524 -60.27 92.69 28.40
CA PHE A 524 -61.23 93.25 27.45
C PHE A 524 -62.68 92.94 27.84
N SER A 525 -62.94 91.83 28.55
CA SER A 525 -64.27 91.52 29.07
C SER A 525 -64.65 92.45 30.21
N GLU A 526 -63.74 92.74 31.15
CA GLU A 526 -63.94 93.69 32.24
C GLU A 526 -64.17 95.11 31.69
N LEU A 527 -63.32 95.56 30.75
CA LEU A 527 -63.50 96.85 30.10
C LEU A 527 -64.83 96.95 29.34
N SER A 528 -65.28 95.85 28.71
CA SER A 528 -66.60 95.82 28.07
C SER A 528 -67.73 95.95 29.09
N VAL A 529 -67.59 95.37 30.28
CA VAL A 529 -68.58 95.53 31.37
C VAL A 529 -68.60 96.96 31.87
N GLU A 530 -67.44 97.56 32.09
CA GLU A 530 -67.32 98.95 32.55
C GLU A 530 -67.94 99.95 31.55
N LEU A 531 -67.68 99.78 30.25
CA LEU A 531 -68.31 100.57 29.17
C LEU A 531 -69.83 100.36 29.11
N ILE A 532 -70.33 99.15 29.37
CA ILE A 532 -71.77 98.86 29.45
C ILE A 532 -72.40 99.46 30.71
N GLU A 533 -71.68 99.52 31.82
CA GLU A 533 -72.13 100.18 33.05
C GLU A 533 -72.17 101.71 32.89
N GLU A 534 -71.21 102.29 32.18
CA GLU A 534 -71.21 103.70 31.79
C GLU A 534 -72.41 104.03 30.90
N LEU A 535 -72.75 103.15 29.95
CA LEU A 535 -73.99 103.23 29.15
C LEU A 535 -75.27 103.11 29.99
N LYS A 536 -75.23 102.48 31.18
CA LYS A 536 -76.37 102.31 32.08
C LYS A 536 -76.51 103.43 33.11
N SER A 537 -75.50 104.27 33.29
CA SER A 537 -75.50 105.29 34.34
C SER A 537 -76.47 106.44 34.01
N PRO A 538 -77.49 106.73 34.85
CA PRO A 538 -78.39 107.86 34.65
C PRO A 538 -77.80 109.16 35.26
N LEU A 539 -77.81 110.25 34.49
CA LEU A 539 -77.37 111.57 34.93
C LEU A 539 -78.20 112.12 36.12
N THR A 540 -77.51 112.28 37.26
CA THR A 540 -77.62 113.27 38.36
C THR A 540 -78.84 113.33 39.31
N PRO A 541 -78.63 113.75 40.58
CA PRO A 541 -79.59 113.66 41.68
C PRO A 541 -80.44 114.94 41.90
N ASP A 542 -80.86 115.61 40.82
CA ASP A 542 -81.86 116.69 40.89
C ASP A 542 -82.88 116.51 39.75
N GLY A 543 -84.12 116.16 40.12
CA GLY A 543 -85.17 115.69 39.23
C GLY A 543 -85.62 116.67 38.15
N GLY A 544 -85.04 116.58 36.97
CA GLY A 544 -85.58 117.11 35.72
C GLY A 544 -85.54 116.05 34.61
N ILE A 545 -86.71 115.72 34.04
CA ILE A 545 -86.79 114.91 32.81
C ILE A 545 -86.49 115.83 31.63
N LEU A 546 -85.52 115.46 30.78
CA LEU A 546 -85.49 115.86 29.38
C LEU A 546 -85.01 114.69 28.50
N ASP A 547 -85.95 114.24 27.68
CA ASP A 547 -85.87 113.77 26.29
C ASP A 547 -84.66 112.97 25.79
N GLY A 548 -85.01 111.83 25.19
CA GLY A 548 -84.08 110.89 24.59
C GLY A 548 -83.32 111.39 23.35
N LYS A 549 -82.27 110.62 23.06
CA LYS A 549 -81.30 110.67 21.94
C LYS A 549 -80.04 111.51 22.21
N LYS A 550 -79.04 110.85 22.77
CA LYS A 550 -77.95 110.23 21.98
C LYS A 550 -77.45 109.03 22.79
N MET A 551 -77.64 107.84 22.24
CA MET A 551 -76.91 106.65 22.67
C MET A 551 -75.50 106.89 22.15
N ASP A 552 -74.49 106.98 23.01
CA ASP A 552 -73.11 107.17 22.58
C ASP A 552 -72.71 105.96 21.73
N MET A 553 -72.79 106.13 20.41
CA MET A 553 -72.42 105.07 19.45
C MET A 553 -70.94 104.72 19.61
N ASP A 554 -70.11 105.66 20.03
CA ASP A 554 -68.68 105.46 20.29
C ASP A 554 -68.47 104.40 21.38
N LEU A 555 -69.25 104.44 22.47
CA LEU A 555 -69.24 103.43 23.53
C LEU A 555 -69.72 102.05 23.04
N PHE A 556 -70.68 102.02 22.10
CA PHE A 556 -71.11 100.77 21.46
C PHE A 556 -70.02 100.17 20.55
N ASP A 557 -69.35 101.00 19.76
CA ASP A 557 -68.27 100.59 18.89
C ASP A 557 -67.06 100.08 19.70
N ASP A 558 -66.75 100.70 20.85
CA ASP A 558 -65.73 100.24 21.78
C ASP A 558 -66.06 98.86 22.39
N VAL A 559 -67.33 98.63 22.77
CA VAL A 559 -67.79 97.31 23.23
C VAL A 559 -67.70 96.27 22.12
N VAL A 560 -68.10 96.60 20.89
CA VAL A 560 -67.98 95.69 19.74
C VAL A 560 -66.52 95.36 19.44
N GLN A 561 -65.62 96.35 19.51
CA GLN A 561 -64.18 96.16 19.32
C GLN A 561 -63.57 95.26 20.41
N ASN A 562 -63.94 95.46 21.68
CA ASN A 562 -63.48 94.61 22.78
C ASN A 562 -63.96 93.16 22.63
N LEU A 563 -65.22 92.95 22.25
CA LEU A 563 -65.76 91.61 21.94
C LEU A 563 -65.02 90.95 20.77
N GLY A 564 -64.62 91.72 19.76
CA GLY A 564 -63.76 91.27 18.67
C GLY A 564 -62.38 90.80 19.14
N LYS A 565 -61.75 91.54 20.06
CA LYS A 565 -60.46 91.18 20.67
C LYS A 565 -60.56 89.92 21.54
N ILE A 566 -61.61 89.79 22.36
CA ILE A 566 -61.88 88.60 23.16
C ILE A 566 -61.96 87.35 22.28
N ASN A 567 -62.74 87.39 21.19
CA ASN A 567 -62.87 86.25 20.27
C ASN A 567 -61.54 85.89 19.60
N HIS A 568 -60.73 86.88 19.22
CA HIS A 568 -59.40 86.65 18.63
C HIS A 568 -58.46 85.94 19.61
N HIS A 569 -58.35 86.44 20.85
CA HIS A 569 -57.49 85.84 21.87
C HIS A 569 -58.01 84.47 22.35
N GLY A 570 -59.32 84.27 22.40
CA GLY A 570 -59.94 82.95 22.67
C GLY A 570 -59.61 81.91 21.60
N LYS A 571 -59.68 82.28 20.31
CA LYS A 571 -59.25 81.39 19.20
C LYS A 571 -57.76 81.06 19.27
N ARG A 572 -56.91 82.00 19.66
CA ARG A 572 -55.47 81.76 19.86
C ARG A 572 -55.24 80.73 20.98
N ALA A 573 -55.85 80.91 22.15
CA ALA A 573 -55.76 79.95 23.24
C ALA A 573 -56.21 78.53 22.81
N SER A 574 -57.33 78.44 22.07
CA SER A 574 -57.83 77.16 21.53
C SER A 574 -56.83 76.49 20.58
N SER A 575 -56.16 77.26 19.71
CA SER A 575 -55.15 76.73 18.78
C SER A 575 -53.90 76.20 19.49
N ILE A 576 -53.48 76.84 20.59
CA ILE A 576 -52.34 76.41 21.42
C ILE A 576 -52.65 75.07 22.10
N VAL A 577 -53.83 74.95 22.71
CA VAL A 577 -54.29 73.70 23.36
C VAL A 577 -54.43 72.55 22.35
N LYS A 578 -54.95 72.84 21.15
CA LYS A 578 -55.05 71.84 20.07
C LYS A 578 -53.67 71.35 19.61
N GLY A 579 -52.71 72.26 19.41
CA GLY A 579 -51.32 71.90 19.07
C GLY A 579 -50.63 71.06 20.15
N MET A 580 -50.90 71.34 21.42
CA MET A 580 -50.40 70.56 22.55
C MET A 580 -50.96 69.12 22.55
N LEU A 581 -52.26 68.94 22.32
CA LEU A 581 -52.89 67.62 22.25
C LEU A 581 -52.35 66.77 21.09
N GLU A 582 -51.97 67.39 19.97
CA GLU A 582 -51.35 66.70 18.84
C GLU A 582 -49.92 66.23 19.14
N HIS A 583 -49.17 66.93 20.00
CA HIS A 583 -47.84 66.52 20.47
C HIS A 583 -47.90 65.45 21.57
N SER A 584 -48.95 65.46 22.39
CA SER A 584 -49.15 64.49 23.48
C SER A 584 -49.75 63.14 23.03
N ARG A 585 -50.24 63.02 21.79
CA ARG A 585 -50.85 61.79 21.29
C ARG A 585 -49.79 60.73 21.00
N THR A 586 -49.82 59.64 21.76
CA THR A 586 -49.05 58.43 21.49
C THR A 586 -49.56 57.77 20.21
N SER A 587 -48.72 57.71 19.18
CA SER A 587 -48.92 56.86 18.00
C SER A 587 -49.06 55.40 18.47
N THR A 588 -49.99 54.64 17.88
CA THR A 588 -50.24 53.22 18.22
C THR A 588 -49.06 52.31 17.85
N GLY A 589 -48.01 52.85 17.23
CA GLY A 589 -46.65 52.30 17.24
C GLY A 589 -46.42 51.06 16.37
N VAL A 590 -47.41 50.60 15.61
CA VAL A 590 -47.24 49.44 14.72
C VAL A 590 -46.63 49.92 13.41
N LYS A 591 -45.38 49.52 13.16
CA LYS A 591 -44.71 49.72 11.87
C LYS A 591 -45.25 48.72 10.86
N GLU A 592 -45.86 49.21 9.79
CA GLU A 592 -46.43 48.42 8.71
C GLU A 592 -45.64 48.65 7.43
N LEU A 593 -45.58 47.62 6.58
CA LEU A 593 -45.00 47.76 5.24
C LEU A 593 -45.83 48.76 4.43
N THR A 594 -45.28 49.94 4.20
CA THR A 594 -45.99 51.06 3.57
C THR A 594 -45.30 51.46 2.27
N ASP A 595 -46.09 51.67 1.22
CA ASP A 595 -45.64 52.24 -0.04
C ASP A 595 -45.49 53.76 0.11
N ILE A 596 -44.24 54.24 0.10
CA ILE A 596 -43.92 55.66 0.29
C ILE A 596 -44.31 56.51 -0.92
N ASN A 597 -44.30 55.96 -2.14
CA ASN A 597 -44.73 56.70 -3.33
C ASN A 597 -46.23 56.99 -3.25
N MET A 598 -47.03 55.98 -2.89
CA MET A 598 -48.47 56.12 -2.74
C MET A 598 -48.82 57.11 -1.63
N LEU A 599 -48.13 57.02 -0.48
CA LEU A 599 -48.32 57.93 0.65
C LEU A 599 -47.95 59.38 0.29
N ALA A 600 -46.86 59.58 -0.45
CA ALA A 600 -46.43 60.90 -0.90
C ALA A 600 -47.44 61.55 -1.86
N ASP A 601 -47.99 60.80 -2.82
CA ASP A 601 -49.01 61.32 -3.74
C ASP A 601 -50.30 61.70 -2.99
N GLU A 602 -50.76 60.83 -2.08
CA GLU A 602 -51.97 61.06 -1.29
C GLU A 602 -51.87 62.37 -0.49
N TYR A 603 -50.79 62.54 0.28
CA TYR A 603 -50.60 63.72 1.12
C TYR A 603 -50.30 64.99 0.31
N LEU A 604 -49.64 64.88 -0.85
CA LEU A 604 -49.45 66.02 -1.76
C LEU A 604 -50.78 66.58 -2.27
N ARG A 605 -51.67 65.69 -2.74
CA ARG A 605 -53.02 66.07 -3.19
C ARG A 605 -53.87 66.60 -2.04
N LEU A 606 -53.81 65.95 -0.88
CA LEU A 606 -54.56 66.36 0.31
C LEU A 606 -54.18 67.78 0.74
N SER A 607 -52.89 68.09 0.82
CA SER A 607 -52.38 69.43 1.14
C SER A 607 -52.85 70.49 0.13
N TYR A 608 -52.74 70.20 -1.17
CA TYR A 608 -53.16 71.14 -2.22
C TYR A 608 -54.65 71.48 -2.13
N HIS A 609 -55.51 70.46 -2.06
CA HIS A 609 -56.96 70.67 -1.93
C HIS A 609 -57.33 71.32 -0.60
N GLY A 610 -56.62 70.99 0.48
CA GLY A 610 -56.80 71.61 1.80
C GLY A 610 -56.52 73.10 1.79
N LEU A 611 -55.47 73.55 1.11
CA LEU A 611 -55.17 74.98 0.95
C LEU A 611 -56.20 75.68 0.06
N ARG A 612 -56.55 75.08 -1.09
CA ARG A 612 -57.52 75.65 -2.04
C ARG A 612 -58.95 75.76 -1.47
N ALA A 613 -59.30 74.90 -0.52
CA ALA A 613 -60.57 74.99 0.20
C ALA A 613 -60.61 76.18 1.18
N LYS A 614 -59.46 76.53 1.78
CA LYS A 614 -59.32 77.69 2.68
C LYS A 614 -59.19 79.00 1.91
N ASP A 615 -58.47 78.98 0.80
CA ASP A 615 -58.27 80.11 -0.09
C ASP A 615 -58.55 79.71 -1.53
N LYS A 616 -59.69 80.16 -2.07
CA LYS A 616 -60.11 79.85 -3.43
C LYS A 616 -59.21 80.47 -4.50
N THR A 617 -58.40 81.46 -4.14
CA THR A 617 -57.48 82.15 -5.06
C THR A 617 -56.14 81.43 -5.19
N PHE A 618 -55.82 80.51 -4.28
CA PHE A 618 -54.59 79.75 -4.30
C PHE A 618 -54.52 78.81 -5.53
N ASN A 619 -53.44 78.96 -6.32
CA ASN A 619 -53.12 78.07 -7.42
C ASN A 619 -51.61 77.86 -7.53
N ALA A 620 -51.18 76.60 -7.45
CA ALA A 620 -49.80 76.17 -7.62
C ALA A 620 -49.78 74.86 -8.43
N ASN A 621 -48.74 74.66 -9.24
CA ASN A 621 -48.47 73.37 -9.84
C ASN A 621 -47.83 72.43 -8.81
N PHE A 622 -48.03 71.13 -8.96
CA PHE A 622 -47.34 70.14 -8.14
C PHE A 622 -47.10 68.86 -8.92
N GLU A 623 -46.00 68.19 -8.61
CA GLU A 623 -45.60 66.96 -9.28
C GLU A 623 -44.93 65.99 -8.30
N LEU A 624 -45.11 64.69 -8.56
CA LEU A 624 -44.42 63.61 -7.87
C LEU A 624 -43.52 62.87 -8.85
N ILE A 625 -42.21 62.90 -8.60
CA ILE A 625 -41.19 62.14 -9.31
C ILE A 625 -40.91 60.87 -8.50
N ALA A 626 -41.67 59.82 -8.78
CA ALA A 626 -41.58 58.54 -8.08
C ALA A 626 -40.46 57.66 -8.64
N ALA A 627 -39.67 57.02 -7.77
CA ALA A 627 -38.76 55.95 -8.19
C ALA A 627 -39.52 54.69 -8.65
N GLU A 628 -39.15 54.12 -9.80
CA GLU A 628 -39.88 53.02 -10.47
C GLU A 628 -40.01 51.72 -9.64
N ASN A 629 -39.07 51.45 -8.72
CA ASN A 629 -39.05 50.23 -7.90
C ASN A 629 -38.68 50.55 -6.44
N LEU A 630 -39.38 51.50 -5.82
CA LEU A 630 -39.16 51.83 -4.41
C LEU A 630 -39.72 50.71 -3.50
N PRO A 631 -38.89 50.02 -2.68
CA PRO A 631 -39.38 48.95 -1.82
C PRO A 631 -40.29 49.51 -0.72
N PRO A 632 -41.38 48.82 -0.33
CA PRO A 632 -42.16 49.21 0.83
C PRO A 632 -41.30 49.04 2.10
N ILE A 633 -41.33 50.02 2.98
CA ILE A 633 -40.56 50.01 4.24
C ILE A 633 -41.49 49.94 5.44
N LYS A 634 -40.99 49.35 6.53
CA LYS A 634 -41.74 49.24 7.80
C LYS A 634 -41.74 50.57 8.53
N VAL A 635 -42.82 51.34 8.36
CA VAL A 635 -43.01 52.65 9.00
C VAL A 635 -44.40 52.74 9.61
N VAL A 636 -44.60 53.68 10.52
CA VAL A 636 -45.95 54.04 10.95
C VAL A 636 -46.51 55.01 9.92
N SER A 637 -47.37 54.52 9.02
CA SER A 637 -47.91 55.27 7.88
C SER A 637 -48.51 56.63 8.28
N GLN A 638 -49.24 56.67 9.40
CA GLN A 638 -49.83 57.90 9.94
C GLN A 638 -48.79 58.93 10.37
N ASP A 639 -47.68 58.49 10.97
CA ASP A 639 -46.62 59.39 11.44
C ASP A 639 -45.85 59.98 10.25
N ILE A 640 -45.51 59.15 9.25
CA ILE A 640 -44.90 59.63 8.00
C ILE A 640 -45.86 60.57 7.26
N GLY A 641 -47.15 60.26 7.24
CA GLY A 641 -48.19 61.13 6.70
C GLY A 641 -48.20 62.52 7.35
N ARG A 642 -48.03 62.60 8.68
CA ARG A 642 -47.92 63.89 9.40
C ARG A 642 -46.66 64.68 9.02
N VAL A 643 -45.53 63.99 8.83
CA VAL A 643 -44.27 64.60 8.36
C VAL A 643 -44.47 65.21 6.97
N LEU A 644 -45.04 64.44 6.05
CA LEU A 644 -45.32 64.86 4.68
C LEU A 644 -46.28 66.05 4.68
N LEU A 645 -47.42 65.93 5.35
CA LEU A 645 -48.43 66.98 5.41
C LEU A 645 -47.87 68.31 5.95
N ASN A 646 -47.08 68.27 7.03
CA ASN A 646 -46.50 69.48 7.62
C ASN A 646 -45.46 70.13 6.69
N SER A 647 -44.61 69.32 6.06
CA SER A 647 -43.56 69.80 5.16
C SER A 647 -44.16 70.36 3.86
N ILE A 648 -45.12 69.66 3.26
CA ILE A 648 -45.82 70.07 2.03
C ILE A 648 -46.67 71.32 2.27
N ASN A 649 -47.38 71.42 3.40
CA ASN A 649 -48.14 72.64 3.73
C ASN A 649 -47.23 73.87 3.89
N ASN A 650 -46.02 73.68 4.42
CA ASN A 650 -45.04 74.77 4.49
C ASN A 650 -44.50 75.12 3.10
N ALA A 651 -44.25 74.12 2.25
CA ALA A 651 -43.86 74.31 0.85
C ALA A 651 -44.93 75.12 0.07
N PHE A 652 -46.20 74.73 0.16
CA PHE A 652 -47.30 75.47 -0.48
C PHE A 652 -47.50 76.88 0.07
N TYR A 653 -47.30 77.09 1.37
CA TYR A 653 -47.34 78.43 1.96
C TYR A 653 -46.21 79.32 1.41
N ALA A 654 -44.99 78.79 1.28
CA ALA A 654 -43.84 79.53 0.78
C ALA A 654 -44.02 79.97 -0.68
N VAL A 655 -44.57 79.10 -1.54
CA VAL A 655 -44.84 79.44 -2.95
C VAL A 655 -46.03 80.40 -3.11
N SER A 656 -47.03 80.33 -2.22
CA SER A 656 -48.16 81.28 -2.21
C SER A 656 -47.70 82.71 -1.96
N ASN A 657 -46.77 82.88 -1.02
CA ASN A 657 -46.20 84.19 -0.70
C ASN A 657 -45.29 84.70 -1.82
N HIS A 658 -44.56 83.82 -2.52
CA HIS A 658 -43.77 84.20 -3.71
C HIS A 658 -44.66 84.74 -4.84
N ALA A 659 -45.85 84.17 -5.05
CA ALA A 659 -46.80 84.63 -6.08
C ALA A 659 -47.47 85.97 -5.76
N HIS A 660 -47.67 86.31 -4.47
CA HIS A 660 -48.31 87.57 -4.05
C HIS A 660 -47.37 88.79 -4.09
N VAL A 661 -46.06 88.58 -4.20
CA VAL A 661 -45.07 89.67 -4.39
C VAL A 661 -45.16 90.28 -5.80
N GLU A 662 -45.70 89.56 -6.79
CA GLU A 662 -45.87 90.07 -8.17
C GLU A 662 -47.16 90.90 -8.39
N THR A 663 -48.19 90.78 -7.55
CA THR A 663 -49.41 91.60 -7.61
C THR A 663 -49.49 92.51 -6.40
N GLY A 664 -48.86 93.68 -6.51
CA GLY A 664 -48.70 94.63 -5.41
C GLY A 664 -50.03 95.00 -4.72
N THR A 665 -50.19 94.56 -3.47
CA THR A 665 -50.91 95.32 -2.42
C THR A 665 -50.42 94.89 -1.04
N HIS A 666 -49.94 95.90 -0.29
CA HIS A 666 -49.59 95.94 1.14
C HIS A 666 -48.23 95.37 1.61
N ALA A 667 -47.36 96.35 1.91
CA ALA A 667 -46.12 96.33 2.68
C ALA A 667 -46.33 95.73 4.10
N GLU A 668 -45.32 95.40 4.92
CA GLU A 668 -44.16 96.19 5.32
C GLU A 668 -43.06 95.27 5.88
N THR A 669 -41.81 95.72 5.70
CA THR A 669 -40.53 95.29 6.32
C THR A 669 -39.57 94.39 5.51
N GLY A 670 -38.53 95.04 4.98
CA GLY A 670 -37.14 94.57 4.99
C GLY A 670 -36.70 93.53 3.94
N HIS A 671 -35.94 94.00 2.94
CA HIS A 671 -35.14 93.24 1.95
C HIS A 671 -35.89 92.56 0.80
N ALA A 672 -36.27 93.38 -0.19
CA ALA A 672 -36.67 92.91 -1.51
C ALA A 672 -35.43 92.53 -2.35
N LEU A 673 -35.16 91.23 -2.49
CA LEU A 673 -34.34 90.70 -3.59
C LEU A 673 -35.27 90.43 -4.76
N SER A 674 -35.05 91.19 -5.85
CA SER A 674 -35.79 91.05 -7.11
C SER A 674 -35.23 89.84 -7.86
N LEU A 675 -36.05 88.81 -8.10
CA LEU A 675 -35.70 87.58 -8.83
C LEU A 675 -36.77 87.28 -9.90
N PRO A 676 -36.43 86.54 -10.97
CA PRO A 676 -36.92 86.76 -12.34
C PRO A 676 -38.42 86.47 -12.60
N PRO A 677 -39.04 87.19 -13.55
CA PRO A 677 -40.44 87.01 -13.93
C PRO A 677 -40.63 85.68 -14.69
N GLN A 678 -41.74 84.99 -14.42
CA GLN A 678 -42.20 83.72 -15.06
C GLN A 678 -41.84 82.40 -14.35
N CYS A 679 -41.74 82.36 -13.02
CA CYS A 679 -41.73 81.07 -12.31
C CYS A 679 -43.16 80.71 -11.86
N GLN A 680 -43.77 79.69 -12.47
CA GLN A 680 -45.03 79.12 -11.99
C GLN A 680 -44.81 78.53 -10.58
N PRO A 681 -45.61 78.90 -9.56
CA PRO A 681 -45.49 78.35 -8.21
C PRO A 681 -45.57 76.83 -8.26
N THR A 682 -44.51 76.11 -7.87
CA THR A 682 -44.40 74.66 -8.05
C THR A 682 -43.83 73.99 -6.81
N VAL A 683 -44.48 72.92 -6.37
CA VAL A 683 -43.97 72.01 -5.34
C VAL A 683 -43.71 70.64 -5.95
N THR A 684 -42.47 70.19 -5.91
CA THR A 684 -42.03 68.90 -6.45
C THR A 684 -41.66 67.98 -5.30
N ILE A 685 -42.25 66.79 -5.26
CA ILE A 685 -41.79 65.70 -4.39
C ILE A 685 -41.03 64.68 -5.24
N SER A 686 -39.86 64.26 -4.80
CA SER A 686 -39.11 63.17 -5.44
C SER A 686 -38.71 62.10 -4.45
N THR A 687 -38.87 60.83 -4.82
CA THR A 687 -38.43 59.69 -4.01
C THR A 687 -37.23 59.00 -4.66
N HIS A 688 -36.27 58.58 -3.83
CA HIS A 688 -35.09 57.85 -4.28
C HIS A 688 -34.75 56.72 -3.29
N HIS A 689 -34.26 55.61 -3.81
CA HIS A 689 -33.66 54.54 -3.00
C HIS A 689 -32.13 54.64 -3.10
N SER A 690 -31.44 54.69 -1.96
CA SER A 690 -29.98 54.72 -1.91
C SER A 690 -29.50 53.79 -0.81
N GLU A 691 -28.70 52.79 -1.17
CA GLU A 691 -28.18 51.76 -0.27
C GLU A 691 -29.27 51.06 0.56
N ASN A 692 -29.40 51.44 1.84
CA ASN A 692 -30.38 50.92 2.80
C ASN A 692 -31.28 52.04 3.35
N GLN A 693 -31.54 53.09 2.56
CA GLN A 693 -32.39 54.21 2.92
C GLN A 693 -33.29 54.65 1.77
N ILE A 694 -34.52 55.06 2.11
CA ILE A 694 -35.42 55.80 1.22
C ILE A 694 -35.26 57.29 1.51
N ILE A 695 -35.05 58.06 0.46
CA ILE A 695 -34.92 59.51 0.51
C ILE A 695 -36.15 60.14 -0.14
N ILE A 696 -36.86 60.98 0.61
CA ILE A 696 -37.99 61.78 0.14
C ILE A 696 -37.53 63.23 0.13
N LYS A 697 -37.50 63.89 -1.03
CA LYS A 697 -37.20 65.32 -1.14
C LYS A 697 -38.48 66.06 -1.47
N ILE A 698 -38.77 67.11 -0.69
CA ILE A 698 -39.91 68.01 -0.90
C ILE A 698 -39.32 69.37 -1.22
N LYS A 699 -39.38 69.74 -2.50
CA LYS A 699 -38.80 70.97 -3.03
C LYS A 699 -39.88 71.97 -3.40
N ASP A 700 -39.73 73.21 -2.96
CA ASP A 700 -40.48 74.36 -3.43
C ASP A 700 -39.58 75.37 -4.15
N ASN A 701 -40.19 76.19 -5.00
CA ASN A 701 -39.60 77.39 -5.59
C ASN A 701 -40.11 78.67 -4.90
N GLY A 702 -40.35 78.61 -3.58
CA GLY A 702 -40.86 79.74 -2.79
C GLY A 702 -39.77 80.74 -2.39
N ILE A 703 -40.05 81.55 -1.38
CA ILE A 703 -39.16 82.64 -0.91
C ILE A 703 -37.83 82.17 -0.28
N GLY A 704 -37.67 80.88 0.03
CA GLY A 704 -36.48 80.37 0.73
C GLY A 704 -36.33 80.88 2.17
N MET A 705 -35.19 80.61 2.79
CA MET A 705 -34.87 80.98 4.18
C MET A 705 -33.41 81.41 4.33
N ASN A 706 -33.17 82.41 5.18
CA ASN A 706 -31.82 82.78 5.60
C ASN A 706 -31.26 81.81 6.65
N GLU A 707 -29.93 81.83 6.85
CA GLU A 707 -29.23 80.92 7.77
C GLU A 707 -29.70 81.04 9.24
N ALA A 708 -30.09 82.25 9.67
CA ALA A 708 -30.61 82.47 11.03
C ALA A 708 -31.96 81.77 11.27
N THR A 709 -32.83 81.76 10.25
CA THR A 709 -34.12 81.06 10.29
C THR A 709 -33.90 79.56 10.21
N LYS A 710 -33.06 79.10 9.28
CA LYS A 710 -32.68 77.70 9.06
C LYS A 710 -32.21 77.00 10.34
N ALA A 711 -31.43 77.69 11.18
CA ALA A 711 -30.95 77.16 12.46
C ALA A 711 -32.05 76.92 13.51
N LYS A 712 -33.23 77.56 13.37
CA LYS A 712 -34.31 77.53 14.36
C LYS A 712 -35.57 76.82 13.91
N ILE A 713 -35.70 76.43 12.63
CA ILE A 713 -36.95 75.91 12.06
C ILE A 713 -37.50 74.64 12.73
N PHE A 714 -36.64 73.84 13.34
CA PHE A 714 -37.02 72.62 14.06
C PHE A 714 -37.21 72.85 15.57
N GLN A 715 -36.96 74.05 16.08
CA GLN A 715 -37.25 74.39 17.47
C GLN A 715 -38.77 74.49 17.67
N PRO A 716 -39.33 73.87 18.72
CA PRO A 716 -40.75 74.01 19.04
C PRO A 716 -41.17 75.48 19.17
N PHE A 717 -42.37 75.80 18.68
CA PHE A 717 -43.00 77.13 18.70
C PHE A 717 -42.32 78.21 17.85
N PHE A 718 -41.23 77.89 17.15
CA PHE A 718 -40.64 78.84 16.20
C PHE A 718 -41.49 78.94 14.93
N THR A 719 -41.92 80.15 14.56
CA THR A 719 -42.62 80.40 13.29
C THR A 719 -42.31 81.80 12.76
N THR A 720 -42.21 81.92 11.44
CA THR A 720 -42.09 83.20 10.72
C THR A 720 -43.45 83.71 10.21
N LYS A 721 -44.53 82.93 10.40
CA LYS A 721 -45.88 83.34 9.99
C LYS A 721 -46.45 84.38 10.96
N PRO A 722 -47.32 85.30 10.51
CA PRO A 722 -47.96 86.27 11.39
C PRO A 722 -48.70 85.62 12.56
N THR A 723 -48.79 86.35 13.67
CA THR A 723 -49.44 85.90 14.91
C THR A 723 -50.84 85.35 14.65
N GLY A 724 -51.07 84.08 15.02
CA GLY A 724 -52.35 83.38 14.85
C GLY A 724 -52.48 82.53 13.58
N GLN A 725 -51.51 82.59 12.65
CA GLN A 725 -51.51 81.75 11.43
C GLN A 725 -50.56 80.53 11.51
N GLY A 726 -49.56 80.57 12.39
CA GLY A 726 -48.60 79.49 12.60
C GLY A 726 -48.47 79.13 14.08
N THR A 727 -48.48 77.82 14.39
CA THR A 727 -48.25 77.32 15.75
C THR A 727 -46.77 77.04 16.05
N GLY A 728 -45.93 76.98 15.02
CA GLY A 728 -44.50 76.65 15.15
C GLY A 728 -44.20 75.21 15.59
N LEU A 729 -45.19 74.31 15.59
CA LEU A 729 -45.04 72.93 16.08
C LEU A 729 -44.92 71.87 14.97
N GLY A 730 -45.25 72.22 13.73
CA GLY A 730 -45.34 71.24 12.63
C GLY A 730 -43.98 70.62 12.24
N LEU A 731 -42.94 71.47 12.12
CA LEU A 731 -41.60 71.01 11.73
C LEU A 731 -40.84 70.36 12.90
N SER A 732 -41.01 70.85 14.13
CA SER A 732 -40.42 70.20 15.31
C SER A 732 -40.99 68.79 15.52
N LEU A 733 -42.30 68.62 15.30
CA LEU A 733 -42.95 67.31 15.31
C LEU A 733 -42.42 66.41 14.19
N ALA A 734 -42.26 66.95 12.98
CA ALA A 734 -41.71 66.19 11.86
C ALA A 734 -40.28 65.70 12.15
N TYR A 735 -39.46 66.54 12.76
CA TYR A 735 -38.11 66.20 13.21
C TYR A 735 -38.12 65.04 14.22
N ASP A 736 -38.95 65.12 15.25
CA ASP A 736 -39.07 64.06 16.26
C ASP A 736 -39.58 62.74 15.68
N ILE A 737 -40.57 62.78 14.78
CA ILE A 737 -41.10 61.57 14.13
C ILE A 737 -40.02 60.85 13.33
N ILE A 738 -39.21 61.58 12.57
CA ILE A 738 -38.18 61.01 11.70
C ILE A 738 -36.97 60.54 12.53
N THR A 739 -36.42 61.42 13.37
CA THR A 739 -35.17 61.14 14.10
C THR A 739 -35.37 60.18 15.27
N LYS A 740 -36.40 60.39 16.10
CA LYS A 740 -36.67 59.57 17.29
C LYS A 740 -37.61 58.40 16.99
N GLY A 741 -38.62 58.60 16.14
CA GLY A 741 -39.63 57.57 15.84
C GLY A 741 -39.19 56.53 14.82
N HIS A 742 -38.45 56.94 13.80
CA HIS A 742 -38.10 56.09 12.65
C HIS A 742 -36.59 55.88 12.46
N GLY A 743 -35.74 56.51 13.29
CA GLY A 743 -34.28 56.38 13.18
C GLY A 743 -33.69 56.97 11.90
N GLY A 744 -34.44 57.87 11.24
CA GLY A 744 -34.05 58.55 10.03
C GLY A 744 -33.42 59.92 10.29
N THR A 745 -33.17 60.68 9.23
CA THR A 745 -32.72 62.08 9.32
C THR A 745 -33.63 63.00 8.51
N ILE A 746 -33.82 64.24 8.98
CA ILE A 746 -34.45 65.29 8.21
C ILE A 746 -33.47 66.46 8.08
N GLU A 747 -33.19 66.86 6.85
CA GLU A 747 -32.26 67.91 6.50
C GLU A 747 -32.99 68.98 5.68
N VAL A 748 -32.44 70.20 5.66
CA VAL A 748 -33.00 71.31 4.89
C VAL A 748 -31.91 72.01 4.09
N GLU A 749 -32.15 72.14 2.79
CA GLU A 749 -31.36 72.96 1.87
C GLU A 749 -32.24 74.13 1.44
N SER A 750 -31.83 75.36 1.72
CA SER A 750 -32.63 76.56 1.41
C SER A 750 -31.70 77.71 1.14
N GLU A 751 -32.04 78.51 0.13
CA GLU A 751 -31.36 79.75 -0.23
C GLU A 751 -32.43 80.82 -0.47
N GLU A 752 -32.21 82.02 0.07
CA GLU A 752 -33.18 83.11 0.02
C GLU A 752 -33.48 83.51 -1.43
N GLY A 753 -34.76 83.49 -1.80
CA GLY A 753 -35.25 83.74 -3.16
C GLY A 753 -35.13 82.59 -4.16
N GLN A 754 -34.52 81.44 -3.79
CA GLN A 754 -34.37 80.27 -4.66
C GLN A 754 -35.30 79.09 -4.27
N GLY A 755 -35.90 79.15 -3.08
CA GLY A 755 -36.79 78.12 -2.55
C GLY A 755 -36.15 77.22 -1.50
N THR A 756 -36.88 76.19 -1.08
CA THR A 756 -36.47 75.25 -0.02
C THR A 756 -36.62 73.81 -0.47
N THR A 757 -35.69 72.96 -0.07
CA THR A 757 -35.77 71.50 -0.20
C THR A 757 -35.64 70.86 1.18
N PHE A 758 -36.71 70.21 1.64
CA PHE A 758 -36.66 69.31 2.79
C PHE A 758 -36.27 67.91 2.32
N ILE A 759 -35.28 67.31 2.98
CA ILE A 759 -34.73 65.99 2.64
C ILE A 759 -34.98 65.06 3.82
N VAL A 760 -35.91 64.13 3.68
CA VAL A 760 -36.25 63.12 4.67
C VAL A 760 -35.60 61.79 4.28
N LYS A 761 -34.74 61.23 5.12
CA LYS A 761 -34.08 59.93 4.93
C LYS A 761 -34.62 58.91 5.92
N LEU A 762 -35.15 57.80 5.45
CA LEU A 762 -35.73 56.73 6.24
C LEU A 762 -34.93 55.43 6.04
N PRO A 763 -34.51 54.72 7.10
CA PRO A 763 -33.84 53.43 6.96
C PRO A 763 -34.80 52.35 6.44
N CYS A 764 -34.32 51.53 5.51
CA CYS A 764 -35.03 50.37 4.96
C CYS A 764 -34.97 49.16 5.90
#